data_AF-A0A926WF65-F1
#
_entry.id   AF-A0A926WF65-F1
#
_cell.length_a   1.000
_cell.length_b   1.000
_cell.length_c   1.000
_cell.angle_alpha   90.00
_cell.angle_beta   90.00
_cell.angle_gamma   90.00
#
_symmetry.space_group_name_H-M   'P 1'
#
loop_
_entity.id
_entity.type
_entity.pdbx_description
1 polymer ?
#
loop_
_entity_poly.entity_id
_entity_poly.type
_entity_poly.pdbx_seq_one_letter_code
_entity_poly.pdbx_strand_id
1 'polypeptide(L)'
;MHINTPFDTTQPAQVKGLNGYTVDPIFTVGETINGYTPPGILDGTGAFELNETTVRILVNSELSSNVGYEYTLESGASLPGARISYFDIDKSTLKIVDSGLAYDTIYNRAGEIVDEASDLEFGGIDRFCSANLMEANQFGAGMGFADTIYFAGEETDGGTEFALDVQTGELWAVPWLGRAAWESVTELDTGNTDQVALLVGDDRGAAPLILYVGNKNVNGDGSFLDRNGLADGKLYVWVADDAADAADAIEADPRDFNGSGNNTNGKFVEIDHYRPDLAGTNGYDAQGFADQAKQDALAAGVGAFLFSRPEDVATNPFDGTEAVLASTGRTGIFDDADTWGTTYKIDVDFGATEITANLNILYDGNDDGNKDFGLRSPDNLDWADNGKIYVQEDRAIGADLFGATSGEEASIWSIDPSAADPAATATRVAQIDRSGVPVGQTDSSPTDIGNWESSGILDVSELFGNAPGTQFIIDTQAHSLRDGDIINKPGIDTDGDGTVEASDNLVQGGQLAFLVTPNASLIQDSQLVSGSTGADTLTGGIDFDGVNDIVFTGAGNDEVDVPFGSNLAGDNRIFTGSGADVIYVGDRDRSFGGSGNDEIDATDATDYRLSGGAGNDIFYLGADGRALGGDGNDQFYVQEGGGNLISGGAGADQFWIVTGDLPATANTIVDFEMGTDVLGISGQGAGFDFSDLTLSGDSIMIGATTVAMLNGMNTTGLTAANFAFV
;
A
#
# COMPACT_ATOMS: atom_id res chain seq x y z
N MET A 1 -9.11 24.81 -4.01
CA MET A 1 -10.28 23.98 -4.41
C MET A 1 -9.75 22.56 -4.46
N HIS A 2 -9.52 21.97 -3.29
CA HIS A 2 -9.16 20.55 -3.18
C HIS A 2 -10.48 19.79 -3.22
N ILE A 3 -10.73 19.06 -4.31
CA ILE A 3 -11.74 18.02 -4.29
C ILE A 3 -11.00 16.79 -3.79
N ASN A 4 -10.75 16.73 -2.48
CA ASN A 4 -10.27 15.51 -1.84
C ASN A 4 -11.53 14.79 -1.37
N THR A 5 -12.11 13.93 -2.21
CA THR A 5 -13.26 13.13 -1.83
C THR A 5 -12.78 11.71 -1.53
N PRO A 6 -12.82 11.28 -0.25
CA PRO A 6 -12.60 9.88 0.09
C PRO A 6 -13.52 8.98 -0.74
N PHE A 7 -12.92 7.95 -1.33
CA PHE A 7 -13.55 7.00 -2.23
C PHE A 7 -13.57 5.61 -1.59
N ASP A 8 -14.67 4.91 -1.81
CA ASP A 8 -14.93 3.56 -1.36
C ASP A 8 -15.94 2.91 -2.32
N THR A 9 -15.65 1.71 -2.80
CA THR A 9 -16.50 1.04 -3.78
C THR A 9 -17.82 0.57 -3.15
N THR A 10 -18.87 0.50 -3.97
CA THR A 10 -20.17 -0.05 -3.55
C THR A 10 -20.49 -1.37 -4.26
N GLN A 11 -19.54 -1.90 -5.02
CA GLN A 11 -19.70 -3.15 -5.76
C GLN A 11 -19.56 -4.35 -4.82
N PRO A 12 -20.20 -5.49 -5.13
CA PRO A 12 -20.05 -6.70 -4.32
C PRO A 12 -18.59 -7.18 -4.31
N ALA A 13 -18.18 -7.80 -3.20
CA ALA A 13 -16.84 -8.37 -3.07
C ALA A 13 -16.64 -9.55 -4.04
N GLN A 14 -15.47 -9.61 -4.69
CA GLN A 14 -15.05 -10.69 -5.58
C GLN A 14 -14.31 -11.81 -4.84
N VAL A 15 -14.02 -11.60 -3.55
CA VAL A 15 -13.45 -12.58 -2.62
C VAL A 15 -14.37 -12.68 -1.40
N LYS A 16 -14.57 -13.89 -0.89
CA LYS A 16 -15.24 -14.15 0.38
C LYS A 16 -14.22 -14.64 1.42
N GLY A 17 -14.27 -14.05 2.60
CA GLY A 17 -13.52 -14.55 3.75
C GLY A 17 -14.08 -15.88 4.26
N LEU A 18 -13.18 -16.76 4.69
CA LEU A 18 -13.46 -18.06 5.30
C LEU A 18 -12.90 -18.08 6.73
N ASN A 19 -13.31 -19.04 7.55
CA ASN A 19 -12.77 -19.21 8.91
C ASN A 19 -12.80 -17.96 9.80
N GLY A 20 -13.76 -17.05 9.55
CA GLY A 20 -13.94 -15.81 10.30
C GLY A 20 -13.20 -14.60 9.74
N TYR A 21 -12.44 -14.76 8.65
CA TYR A 21 -11.88 -13.63 7.91
C TYR A 21 -13.01 -12.83 7.26
N THR A 22 -12.78 -11.53 7.08
CA THR A 22 -13.71 -10.63 6.39
C THR A 22 -12.99 -9.91 5.25
N VAL A 23 -13.74 -9.55 4.21
CA VAL A 23 -13.23 -8.83 3.04
C VAL A 23 -13.99 -7.52 2.90
N ASP A 24 -13.27 -6.43 2.71
CA ASP A 24 -13.81 -5.09 2.48
C ASP A 24 -13.23 -4.52 1.18
N PRO A 25 -13.98 -4.54 0.06
CA PRO A 25 -13.50 -4.01 -1.20
C PRO A 25 -13.44 -2.48 -1.16
N ILE A 26 -12.35 -1.90 -1.64
CA ILE A 26 -12.12 -0.43 -1.61
C ILE A 26 -12.07 0.20 -3.00
N PHE A 27 -11.80 -0.59 -4.05
CA PHE A 27 -11.83 -0.15 -5.44
C PHE A 27 -12.26 -1.28 -6.37
N THR A 28 -13.07 -0.99 -7.39
CA THR A 28 -13.43 -1.94 -8.46
C THR A 28 -13.09 -1.37 -9.83
N VAL A 29 -12.45 -2.18 -10.67
CA VAL A 29 -12.05 -1.76 -12.03
C VAL A 29 -13.25 -1.26 -12.83
N GLY A 30 -13.10 -0.05 -13.39
CA GLY A 30 -14.17 0.73 -14.02
C GLY A 30 -14.49 2.03 -13.26
N GLU A 31 -14.18 2.07 -11.97
CA GLU A 31 -14.35 3.28 -11.15
C GLU A 31 -13.24 4.29 -11.42
N THR A 32 -13.56 5.58 -11.29
CA THR A 32 -12.63 6.69 -11.53
C THR A 32 -12.47 7.51 -10.27
N ILE A 33 -11.23 7.65 -9.81
CA ILE A 33 -10.84 8.33 -8.58
C ILE A 33 -9.99 9.54 -8.99
N ASN A 34 -10.43 10.74 -8.61
CA ASN A 34 -9.78 12.01 -8.94
C ASN A 34 -9.40 12.21 -10.44
N GLY A 35 -10.12 11.54 -11.35
CA GLY A 35 -9.90 11.62 -12.80
C GLY A 35 -8.97 10.55 -13.36
N TYR A 36 -8.38 9.70 -12.52
CA TYR A 36 -7.66 8.51 -12.91
C TYR A 36 -8.57 7.28 -12.87
N THR A 37 -8.41 6.36 -13.83
CA THR A 37 -9.19 5.13 -13.92
C THR A 37 -8.19 3.98 -14.04
N PRO A 38 -7.79 3.35 -12.93
CA PRO A 38 -6.85 2.22 -12.99
C PRO A 38 -7.35 1.15 -13.97
N PRO A 39 -6.48 0.61 -14.85
CA PRO A 39 -6.87 -0.51 -15.70
C PRO A 39 -7.06 -1.78 -14.88
N GLY A 40 -7.59 -2.83 -15.52
CA GLY A 40 -7.74 -4.14 -14.90
C GLY A 40 -6.47 -4.98 -14.95
N ILE A 41 -6.63 -6.26 -14.61
CA ILE A 41 -5.52 -7.20 -14.38
C ILE A 41 -4.61 -6.68 -13.26
N LEU A 42 -5.22 -6.29 -12.13
CA LEU A 42 -4.48 -5.90 -10.94
C LEU A 42 -3.65 -7.09 -10.46
N ASP A 43 -2.43 -6.85 -10.03
CA ASP A 43 -1.49 -7.92 -9.70
C ASP A 43 -0.57 -7.46 -8.55
N GLY A 44 0.72 -7.78 -8.60
CA GLY A 44 1.78 -7.34 -7.69
C GLY A 44 1.52 -6.02 -6.97
N THR A 45 1.64 -6.08 -5.64
CA THR A 45 1.32 -4.96 -4.75
C THR A 45 2.47 -4.65 -3.80
N GLY A 46 2.61 -3.38 -3.45
CA GLY A 46 3.57 -2.87 -2.47
C GLY A 46 3.00 -1.66 -1.75
N ALA A 47 3.38 -1.43 -0.50
CA ALA A 47 2.84 -0.32 0.27
C ALA A 47 3.91 0.36 1.11
N PHE A 48 3.74 1.67 1.33
CA PHE A 48 4.61 2.43 2.22
C PHE A 48 3.86 3.62 2.84
N GLU A 49 4.38 4.12 3.96
CA GLU A 49 3.87 5.33 4.57
C GLU A 49 4.19 6.56 3.71
N LEU A 50 3.16 7.18 3.13
CA LEU A 50 3.32 8.41 2.35
C LEU A 50 3.49 9.61 3.28
N ASN A 51 2.72 9.63 4.37
CA ASN A 51 2.79 10.60 5.46
C ASN A 51 2.06 10.04 6.69
N GLU A 52 2.05 10.80 7.78
CA GLU A 52 1.50 10.39 9.09
C GLU A 52 0.03 9.92 9.02
N THR A 53 -0.75 10.37 8.03
CA THR A 53 -2.18 10.06 7.88
C THR A 53 -2.50 9.18 6.67
N THR A 54 -1.53 8.86 5.82
CA THR A 54 -1.79 8.23 4.51
C THR A 54 -0.79 7.13 4.21
N VAL A 55 -1.29 5.97 3.81
CA VAL A 55 -0.51 4.89 3.20
C VAL A 55 -0.66 5.00 1.69
N ARG A 56 0.44 4.89 0.94
CA ARG A 56 0.39 4.69 -0.50
C ARG A 56 0.54 3.21 -0.80
N ILE A 57 -0.42 2.68 -1.55
CA ILE A 57 -0.37 1.35 -2.13
C ILE A 57 -0.06 1.49 -3.62
N LEU A 58 0.90 0.71 -4.09
CA LEU A 58 1.27 0.55 -5.49
C LEU A 58 0.73 -0.79 -5.95
N VAL A 59 0.08 -0.82 -7.12
CA VAL A 59 -0.51 -2.03 -7.70
C VAL A 59 -0.16 -2.07 -9.18
N ASN A 60 0.41 -3.18 -9.61
CA ASN A 60 0.73 -3.44 -11.01
C ASN A 60 -0.52 -3.72 -11.83
N SER A 61 -0.40 -3.61 -13.14
CA SER A 61 -1.39 -4.15 -14.06
C SER A 61 -0.69 -5.04 -15.07
N GLU A 62 -1.02 -6.33 -15.07
CA GLU A 62 -0.38 -7.38 -15.86
C GLU A 62 -0.86 -7.39 -17.33
N LEU A 63 -0.91 -6.21 -17.93
CA LEU A 63 -1.34 -6.02 -19.30
C LEU A 63 -0.23 -6.39 -20.27
N SER A 64 -0.57 -7.09 -21.36
CA SER A 64 0.34 -7.22 -22.50
C SER A 64 0.70 -5.84 -23.07
N SER A 65 1.90 -5.70 -23.64
CA SER A 65 2.48 -4.42 -24.05
C SER A 65 1.65 -3.59 -25.05
N ASN A 66 0.65 -4.18 -25.69
CA ASN A 66 -0.16 -3.59 -26.75
C ASN A 66 -1.65 -3.43 -26.43
N VAL A 67 -2.07 -3.61 -25.17
CA VAL A 67 -3.48 -3.46 -24.76
C VAL A 67 -3.64 -2.42 -23.65
N GLY A 68 -4.89 -2.01 -23.42
CA GLY A 68 -5.26 -0.99 -22.46
C GLY A 68 -5.10 0.43 -23.01
N TYR A 69 -5.83 1.37 -22.42
CA TYR A 69 -5.73 2.78 -22.83
C TYR A 69 -4.32 3.33 -22.59
N GLU A 70 -3.85 4.21 -23.48
CA GLU A 70 -2.49 4.76 -23.38
C GLU A 70 -2.31 5.70 -22.17
N TYR A 71 -1.11 5.70 -21.61
CA TYR A 71 -0.64 6.71 -20.66
C TYR A 71 0.54 7.48 -21.25
N THR A 72 0.78 8.70 -20.77
CA THR A 72 1.79 9.60 -21.34
C THR A 72 2.88 9.90 -20.31
N LEU A 73 4.13 9.67 -20.68
CA LEU A 73 5.32 10.01 -19.89
C LEU A 73 5.65 11.50 -19.98
N GLU A 74 6.50 12.01 -19.08
CA GLU A 74 6.99 13.40 -19.13
C GLU A 74 7.73 13.70 -20.46
N SER A 75 8.40 12.70 -21.04
CA SER A 75 9.05 12.79 -22.36
C SER A 75 8.06 13.08 -23.51
N GLY A 76 6.77 12.82 -23.30
CA GLY A 76 5.72 12.87 -24.31
C GLY A 76 5.48 11.54 -25.03
N ALA A 77 6.22 10.48 -24.67
CA ALA A 77 5.93 9.13 -25.13
C ALA A 77 4.53 8.68 -24.66
N SER A 78 3.77 8.05 -25.56
CA SER A 78 2.47 7.44 -25.25
C SER A 78 2.62 5.93 -25.32
N LEU A 79 2.27 5.24 -24.24
CA LEU A 79 2.46 3.79 -24.10
C LEU A 79 1.14 3.12 -23.72
N PRO A 80 0.74 2.03 -24.40
CA PRO A 80 -0.20 1.05 -23.85
C PRO A 80 0.54 0.08 -22.91
N GLY A 81 -0.17 -0.95 -22.47
CA GLY A 81 0.42 -2.05 -21.70
C GLY A 81 0.52 -1.80 -20.21
N ALA A 82 1.38 -2.62 -19.59
CA ALA A 82 1.54 -2.69 -18.15
C ALA A 82 1.99 -1.36 -17.56
N ARG A 83 1.61 -1.14 -16.30
CA ARG A 83 1.90 0.08 -15.54
C ARG A 83 1.67 -0.15 -14.04
N ILE A 84 2.13 0.80 -13.24
CA ILE A 84 1.99 0.80 -11.78
C ILE A 84 1.03 1.93 -11.39
N SER A 85 -0.09 1.59 -10.79
CA SER A 85 -1.06 2.54 -10.24
C SER A 85 -0.76 2.79 -8.76
N TYR A 86 -0.88 4.02 -8.29
CA TYR A 86 -0.90 4.31 -6.86
C TYR A 86 -2.33 4.54 -6.36
N PHE A 87 -2.57 4.15 -5.10
CA PHE A 87 -3.77 4.43 -4.31
C PHE A 87 -3.33 4.97 -2.95
N ASP A 88 -3.66 6.22 -2.67
CA ASP A 88 -3.40 6.85 -1.38
C ASP A 88 -4.61 6.60 -0.47
N ILE A 89 -4.40 5.92 0.65
CA ILE A 89 -5.45 5.50 1.58
C ILE A 89 -5.28 6.22 2.91
N ASP A 90 -6.34 6.88 3.36
CA ASP A 90 -6.39 7.52 4.67
C ASP A 90 -6.40 6.45 5.78
N LYS A 91 -5.43 6.57 6.69
CA LYS A 91 -5.17 5.57 7.73
C LYS A 91 -6.31 5.42 8.73
N SER A 92 -7.10 6.46 9.03
CA SER A 92 -8.18 6.37 10.03
C SER A 92 -9.50 5.87 9.44
N THR A 93 -9.72 6.11 8.15
CA THR A 93 -10.99 5.79 7.48
C THR A 93 -10.93 4.60 6.53
N LEU A 94 -9.72 4.13 6.17
CA LEU A 94 -9.46 3.09 5.18
C LEU A 94 -9.96 3.43 3.76
N LYS A 95 -10.20 4.71 3.47
CA LYS A 95 -10.72 5.17 2.18
C LYS A 95 -9.63 5.72 1.30
N ILE A 96 -9.78 5.52 -0.01
CA ILE A 96 -8.87 6.07 -1.01
C ILE A 96 -9.09 7.58 -1.10
N VAL A 97 -8.07 8.38 -0.85
CA VAL A 97 -8.10 9.84 -0.98
C VAL A 97 -7.50 10.32 -2.29
N ASP A 98 -6.56 9.58 -2.89
CA ASP A 98 -6.00 9.89 -4.20
C ASP A 98 -5.56 8.65 -4.99
N SER A 99 -5.42 8.79 -6.31
CA SER A 99 -4.88 7.72 -7.16
C SER A 99 -4.29 8.28 -8.46
N GLY A 100 -3.35 7.55 -9.05
CA GLY A 100 -2.74 7.95 -10.31
C GLY A 100 -1.71 6.94 -10.83
N LEU A 101 -0.96 7.33 -11.88
CA LEU A 101 0.22 6.59 -12.33
C LEU A 101 1.38 6.85 -11.35
N ALA A 102 2.12 5.82 -10.96
CA ALA A 102 3.16 5.93 -9.94
C ALA A 102 4.49 6.54 -10.43
N TYR A 103 4.66 6.67 -11.75
CA TYR A 103 5.86 7.20 -12.39
C TYR A 103 5.50 8.09 -13.58
N ASP A 104 6.42 8.95 -13.98
CA ASP A 104 6.30 9.76 -15.21
C ASP A 104 7.48 9.60 -16.16
N THR A 105 8.54 8.91 -15.72
CA THR A 105 9.79 8.73 -16.47
C THR A 105 10.21 7.27 -16.43
N ILE A 106 10.66 6.73 -17.57
CA ILE A 106 11.23 5.39 -17.68
C ILE A 106 12.65 5.50 -18.26
N TYR A 107 13.59 4.77 -17.68
CA TYR A 107 14.92 4.53 -18.22
C TYR A 107 15.00 3.08 -18.73
N ASN A 108 15.31 2.92 -20.02
CA ASN A 108 15.43 1.61 -20.65
C ASN A 108 16.71 0.88 -20.22
N ARG A 109 16.92 -0.36 -20.70
CA ARG A 109 18.11 -1.17 -20.37
C ARG A 109 19.44 -0.50 -20.71
N ALA A 110 19.47 0.43 -21.67
CA ALA A 110 20.65 1.20 -22.04
C ALA A 110 20.92 2.38 -21.09
N GLY A 111 20.02 2.65 -20.14
CA GLY A 111 20.06 3.81 -19.24
C GLY A 111 19.59 5.11 -19.92
N GLU A 112 18.84 5.00 -21.02
CA GLU A 112 18.32 6.13 -21.80
C GLU A 112 16.84 6.37 -21.45
N ILE A 113 16.42 7.63 -21.43
CA ILE A 113 15.01 7.99 -21.22
C ILE A 113 14.19 7.49 -22.39
N VAL A 114 13.07 6.81 -22.10
CA VAL A 114 12.09 6.37 -23.10
C VAL A 114 11.33 7.58 -23.64
N ASP A 115 11.49 7.88 -24.92
CA ASP A 115 10.75 8.94 -25.63
C ASP A 115 9.89 8.41 -26.79
N GLU A 116 10.05 7.14 -27.14
CA GLU A 116 9.13 6.38 -28.00
C GLU A 116 9.00 4.92 -27.56
N ALA A 117 7.88 4.29 -27.90
CA ALA A 117 7.58 2.91 -27.49
C ALA A 117 8.65 1.90 -27.94
N SER A 118 9.33 2.15 -29.07
CA SER A 118 10.41 1.29 -29.58
C SER A 118 11.71 1.33 -28.78
N ASP A 119 11.83 2.23 -27.80
CA ASP A 119 12.96 2.23 -26.86
C ASP A 119 12.86 1.08 -25.84
N LEU A 120 11.67 0.48 -25.71
CA LEU A 120 11.39 -0.71 -24.91
C LEU A 120 11.40 -1.97 -25.79
N GLU A 121 11.88 -3.09 -25.25
CA GLU A 121 12.10 -4.31 -26.03
C GLU A 121 10.83 -4.87 -26.67
N PHE A 122 9.68 -4.68 -26.01
CA PHE A 122 8.37 -5.17 -26.47
C PHE A 122 7.47 -4.09 -27.07
N GLY A 123 7.99 -2.88 -27.31
CA GLY A 123 7.18 -1.76 -27.84
C GLY A 123 6.20 -1.17 -26.81
N GLY A 124 6.50 -1.35 -25.52
CA GLY A 124 5.67 -1.08 -24.34
C GLY A 124 6.21 -1.91 -23.17
N ILE A 125 5.64 -1.75 -21.98
CA ILE A 125 5.93 -2.65 -20.86
C ILE A 125 5.01 -3.87 -20.97
N ASP A 126 5.57 -5.07 -20.95
CA ASP A 126 4.81 -6.32 -21.11
C ASP A 126 4.62 -7.04 -19.77
N ARG A 127 3.36 -7.20 -19.33
CA ARG A 127 2.98 -8.09 -18.22
C ARG A 127 3.78 -7.85 -16.94
N PHE A 128 3.64 -6.68 -16.31
CA PHE A 128 4.02 -6.53 -14.91
C PHE A 128 3.15 -7.45 -14.07
N CYS A 129 3.70 -8.60 -13.68
CA CYS A 129 3.04 -9.59 -12.84
C CYS A 129 3.14 -9.14 -11.38
N SER A 130 3.69 -9.97 -10.51
CA SER A 130 3.88 -9.63 -9.11
C SER A 130 4.86 -8.47 -8.86
N ALA A 131 5.06 -8.13 -7.59
CA ALA A 131 5.88 -7.03 -7.15
C ALA A 131 6.37 -7.22 -5.72
N ASN A 132 7.45 -6.50 -5.38
CA ASN A 132 7.84 -6.32 -4.00
C ASN A 132 8.31 -4.88 -3.78
N LEU A 133 8.00 -4.33 -2.59
CA LEU A 133 8.59 -3.09 -2.11
C LEU A 133 9.62 -3.42 -1.03
N MET A 134 10.83 -2.86 -1.18
CA MET A 134 11.93 -3.05 -0.25
C MET A 134 12.25 -1.71 0.37
N GLU A 135 12.33 -1.68 1.70
CA GLU A 135 12.57 -0.45 2.42
C GLU A 135 14.05 -0.07 2.42
N ALA A 136 14.32 1.25 2.44
CA ALA A 136 15.68 1.73 2.61
C ALA A 136 16.28 1.22 3.93
N ASN A 137 17.45 0.59 3.84
CA ASN A 137 18.19 0.05 4.98
C ASN A 137 17.41 -1.03 5.78
N GLN A 138 16.64 -1.87 5.09
CA GLN A 138 15.74 -2.87 5.69
C GLN A 138 16.39 -3.74 6.77
N PHE A 139 17.68 -4.10 6.63
CA PHE A 139 18.40 -4.94 7.59
C PHE A 139 19.22 -4.17 8.63
N GLY A 140 19.05 -2.84 8.70
CA GLY A 140 19.74 -1.94 9.61
C GLY A 140 20.66 -0.94 8.91
N ALA A 141 21.28 -0.06 9.68
CA ALA A 141 21.96 1.13 9.15
C ALA A 141 23.01 0.81 8.06
N GLY A 142 22.70 1.16 6.81
CA GLY A 142 23.54 0.97 5.63
C GLY A 142 23.45 -0.42 4.98
N MET A 143 22.68 -1.36 5.54
CA MET A 143 22.52 -2.73 5.07
C MET A 143 21.26 -2.87 4.23
N GLY A 144 21.38 -3.53 3.08
CA GLY A 144 20.34 -3.56 2.05
C GLY A 144 20.33 -2.32 1.17
N PHE A 145 19.20 -2.02 0.52
CA PHE A 145 19.06 -0.87 -0.36
C PHE A 145 19.27 0.48 0.35
N ALA A 146 19.77 1.47 -0.38
CA ALA A 146 19.96 2.83 0.13
C ALA A 146 18.65 3.66 0.07
N ASP A 147 17.75 3.28 -0.84
CA ASP A 147 16.46 3.91 -1.08
C ASP A 147 15.34 2.87 -0.90
N THR A 148 14.10 3.34 -0.71
CA THR A 148 12.92 2.47 -0.81
C THR A 148 12.61 2.27 -2.28
N ILE A 149 12.49 1.02 -2.71
CA ILE A 149 12.37 0.67 -4.13
C ILE A 149 11.20 -0.28 -4.30
N TYR A 150 10.38 -0.02 -5.31
CA TYR A 150 9.34 -0.94 -5.75
C TYR A 150 9.78 -1.66 -7.02
N PHE A 151 9.83 -2.99 -6.98
CA PHE A 151 10.26 -3.85 -8.06
C PHE A 151 9.04 -4.46 -8.76
N ALA A 152 9.08 -4.44 -10.09
CA ALA A 152 8.08 -5.04 -10.96
C ALA A 152 8.76 -5.45 -12.26
N GLY A 153 8.54 -6.69 -12.69
CA GLY A 153 9.21 -7.26 -13.84
C GLY A 153 8.27 -7.74 -14.92
N GLU A 154 8.79 -7.84 -16.14
CA GLU A 154 8.03 -8.35 -17.28
C GLU A 154 7.98 -9.89 -17.24
N GLU A 155 6.80 -10.46 -17.01
CA GLU A 155 6.54 -11.90 -16.95
C GLU A 155 6.43 -12.48 -18.38
N THR A 156 7.56 -12.47 -19.07
CA THR A 156 7.69 -12.90 -20.46
C THR A 156 9.09 -13.47 -20.70
N ASP A 157 9.26 -14.35 -21.69
CA ASP A 157 10.54 -15.02 -21.94
C ASP A 157 11.63 -13.98 -22.31
N GLY A 158 12.59 -13.80 -21.40
CA GLY A 158 13.62 -12.77 -21.53
C GLY A 158 13.20 -11.37 -21.12
N GLY A 159 12.21 -11.23 -20.25
CA GLY A 159 11.72 -9.96 -19.72
C GLY A 159 12.78 -9.13 -18.98
N THR A 160 12.43 -7.88 -18.70
CA THR A 160 13.24 -6.95 -17.92
C THR A 160 12.64 -6.70 -16.55
N GLU A 161 13.49 -6.73 -15.53
CA GLU A 161 13.14 -6.24 -14.19
C GLU A 161 13.23 -4.71 -14.15
N PHE A 162 12.25 -4.05 -13.53
CA PHE A 162 12.25 -2.62 -13.31
C PHE A 162 12.22 -2.26 -11.83
N ALA A 163 12.98 -1.22 -11.48
CA ALA A 163 13.03 -0.63 -10.14
C ALA A 163 12.47 0.79 -10.16
N LEU A 164 11.34 1.00 -9.48
CA LEU A 164 10.73 2.31 -9.27
C LEU A 164 11.35 3.00 -8.06
N ASP A 165 11.98 4.15 -8.28
CA ASP A 165 12.32 5.10 -7.23
C ASP A 165 11.05 5.82 -6.78
N VAL A 166 10.47 5.37 -5.67
CA VAL A 166 9.20 5.91 -5.15
C VAL A 166 9.29 7.37 -4.69
N GLN A 167 10.51 7.89 -4.50
CA GLN A 167 10.74 9.29 -4.13
C GLN A 167 10.70 10.22 -5.35
N THR A 168 11.24 9.77 -6.49
CA THR A 168 11.34 10.61 -7.70
C THR A 168 10.27 10.33 -8.74
N GLY A 169 9.64 9.14 -8.72
CA GLY A 169 8.72 8.70 -9.77
C GLY A 169 9.43 8.25 -11.05
N GLU A 170 10.69 7.81 -10.94
CA GLU A 170 11.49 7.29 -12.05
C GLU A 170 11.53 5.76 -12.02
N LEU A 171 11.18 5.12 -13.15
CA LEU A 171 11.21 3.68 -13.33
C LEU A 171 12.46 3.25 -14.11
N TRP A 172 13.30 2.40 -13.54
CA TRP A 172 14.61 2.03 -14.10
C TRP A 172 14.66 0.56 -14.49
N ALA A 173 14.95 0.25 -15.75
CA ALA A 173 15.31 -1.11 -16.14
C ALA A 173 16.63 -1.55 -15.47
N VAL A 174 16.69 -2.79 -14.98
CA VAL A 174 17.82 -3.29 -14.19
C VAL A 174 18.52 -4.48 -14.88
N PRO A 175 19.32 -4.24 -15.94
CA PRO A 175 19.89 -5.33 -16.75
C PRO A 175 20.86 -6.25 -16.00
N TRP A 176 21.45 -5.79 -14.89
CA TRP A 176 22.37 -6.57 -14.06
C TRP A 176 21.74 -7.76 -13.34
N LEU A 177 20.41 -7.76 -13.19
CA LEU A 177 19.69 -8.92 -12.65
C LEU A 177 19.56 -10.06 -13.70
N GLY A 178 19.92 -9.82 -14.96
CA GLY A 178 19.88 -10.82 -16.02
C GLY A 178 18.53 -10.84 -16.74
N ARG A 179 17.99 -12.05 -16.94
CA ARG A 179 16.76 -12.34 -17.69
C ARG A 179 15.94 -13.42 -16.97
N ALA A 180 14.63 -13.23 -16.90
CA ALA A 180 13.65 -14.20 -16.39
C ALA A 180 12.31 -13.93 -17.09
N ALA A 181 11.32 -14.81 -16.88
CA ALA A 181 9.94 -14.33 -16.83
C ALA A 181 9.72 -13.89 -15.39
N TRP A 182 9.75 -12.57 -15.16
CA TRP A 182 9.85 -12.03 -13.80
C TRP A 182 8.51 -12.14 -13.09
N GLU A 183 8.45 -13.04 -12.10
CA GLU A 183 7.33 -13.04 -11.16
C GLU A 183 7.59 -11.95 -10.12
N SER A 184 8.60 -12.15 -9.28
CA SER A 184 9.00 -11.17 -8.28
C SER A 184 10.43 -11.39 -7.78
N VAL A 185 10.90 -10.47 -6.93
CA VAL A 185 12.24 -10.51 -6.36
C VAL A 185 12.21 -10.12 -4.89
N THR A 186 13.01 -10.76 -4.04
CA THR A 186 13.05 -10.41 -2.61
C THR A 186 14.47 -10.21 -2.12
N GLU A 187 14.65 -9.25 -1.21
CA GLU A 187 15.97 -8.85 -0.71
C GLU A 187 16.45 -9.78 0.41
N LEU A 188 17.71 -10.23 0.35
CA LEU A 188 18.34 -11.02 1.40
C LEU A 188 19.46 -10.24 2.10
N ASP A 189 19.58 -10.44 3.42
CA ASP A 189 20.64 -9.85 4.23
C ASP A 189 21.99 -10.53 3.96
N THR A 190 22.88 -9.81 3.28
CA THR A 190 24.25 -10.28 3.02
C THR A 190 25.17 -10.20 4.24
N GLY A 191 24.76 -9.52 5.30
CA GLY A 191 25.59 -9.15 6.45
C GLY A 191 26.58 -8.02 6.16
N ASN A 192 26.55 -7.41 4.97
CA ASN A 192 27.49 -6.39 4.51
C ASN A 192 26.77 -5.08 4.13
N THR A 193 27.40 -3.93 4.40
CA THR A 193 26.84 -2.59 4.08
C THR A 193 27.11 -2.14 2.66
N ASP A 194 28.01 -2.81 1.95
CA ASP A 194 28.43 -2.50 0.59
C ASP A 194 27.83 -3.45 -0.45
N GLN A 195 26.93 -4.35 -0.04
CA GLN A 195 26.29 -5.33 -0.92
C GLN A 195 24.77 -5.38 -0.71
N VAL A 196 24.07 -5.77 -1.77
CA VAL A 196 22.66 -6.16 -1.76
C VAL A 196 22.55 -7.55 -2.39
N ALA A 197 21.52 -8.31 -2.03
CA ALA A 197 21.22 -9.57 -2.70
C ALA A 197 19.73 -9.68 -2.99
N LEU A 198 19.39 -10.13 -4.20
CA LEU A 198 18.02 -10.36 -4.64
C LEU A 198 17.85 -11.82 -5.06
N LEU A 199 16.94 -12.52 -4.40
CA LEU A 199 16.44 -13.82 -4.84
C LEU A 199 15.31 -13.59 -5.85
N VAL A 200 15.23 -14.43 -6.88
CA VAL A 200 14.34 -14.20 -8.04
C VAL A 200 13.36 -15.36 -8.24
N GLY A 201 12.08 -15.02 -8.35
CA GLY A 201 11.02 -15.83 -8.97
C GLY A 201 11.08 -15.70 -10.49
N ASP A 202 11.26 -16.82 -11.18
CA ASP A 202 11.38 -16.92 -12.63
C ASP A 202 10.31 -17.90 -13.14
N ASP A 203 9.16 -17.36 -13.57
CA ASP A 203 7.96 -18.14 -13.92
C ASP A 203 8.05 -18.79 -15.31
N ARG A 204 9.18 -19.45 -15.54
CA ARG A 204 9.38 -20.32 -16.69
C ARG A 204 9.30 -21.77 -16.24
N GLY A 205 8.73 -22.60 -17.10
CA GLY A 205 8.74 -24.04 -16.90
C GLY A 205 10.16 -24.59 -16.85
N ALA A 206 10.51 -25.33 -15.80
CA ALA A 206 11.86 -25.86 -15.58
C ALA A 206 12.94 -24.78 -15.43
N ALA A 207 12.66 -23.74 -14.63
CA ALA A 207 13.58 -22.64 -14.36
C ALA A 207 14.48 -22.89 -13.12
N PRO A 208 15.71 -22.36 -13.11
CA PRO A 208 16.57 -22.38 -11.93
C PRO A 208 16.16 -21.30 -10.91
N LEU A 209 16.51 -21.51 -9.64
CA LEU A 209 16.46 -20.44 -8.64
C LEU A 209 17.69 -19.53 -8.82
N ILE A 210 17.44 -18.25 -9.08
CA ILE A 210 18.46 -17.24 -9.38
C ILE A 210 18.69 -16.36 -8.15
N LEU A 211 19.96 -16.02 -7.90
CA LEU A 211 20.38 -15.06 -6.90
C LEU A 211 21.29 -14.01 -7.55
N TYR A 212 20.93 -12.74 -7.43
CA TYR A 212 21.79 -11.62 -7.76
C TYR A 212 22.50 -11.13 -6.49
N VAL A 213 23.80 -10.82 -6.58
CA VAL A 213 24.54 -10.13 -5.53
C VAL A 213 25.21 -8.90 -6.12
N GLY A 214 24.72 -7.72 -5.72
CA GLY A 214 25.12 -6.42 -6.22
C GLY A 214 26.09 -5.70 -5.29
N ASN A 215 26.97 -4.86 -5.84
CA ASN A 215 27.92 -4.07 -5.08
C ASN A 215 27.53 -2.58 -5.13
N LYS A 216 27.35 -1.95 -3.98
CA LYS A 216 26.93 -0.55 -3.87
C LYS A 216 28.10 0.39 -4.18
N ASN A 217 27.83 1.44 -4.95
CA ASN A 217 28.73 2.56 -5.23
C ASN A 217 30.05 2.18 -5.93
N VAL A 218 30.04 1.12 -6.75
CA VAL A 218 31.24 0.68 -7.50
C VAL A 218 31.57 1.64 -8.64
N ASN A 219 30.55 2.13 -9.35
CA ASN A 219 30.75 3.09 -10.43
C ASN A 219 31.13 4.47 -9.87
N GLY A 220 30.65 4.80 -8.67
CA GLY A 220 30.98 6.01 -7.93
C GLY A 220 30.38 7.27 -8.55
N ASP A 221 29.28 7.12 -9.29
CA ASP A 221 28.59 8.22 -9.98
C ASP A 221 27.41 8.79 -9.20
N GLY A 222 27.00 8.12 -8.12
CA GLY A 222 25.89 8.53 -7.25
C GLY A 222 24.51 8.34 -7.89
N SER A 223 24.42 7.63 -9.01
CA SER A 223 23.15 7.28 -9.64
C SER A 223 22.31 6.37 -8.73
N PHE A 224 21.00 6.35 -8.99
CA PHE A 224 20.05 5.51 -8.27
C PHE A 224 20.46 4.03 -8.31
N LEU A 225 20.77 3.50 -9.50
CA LEU A 225 21.19 2.10 -9.64
C LEU A 225 22.55 1.83 -8.96
N ASP A 226 23.54 2.72 -9.07
CA ASP A 226 24.87 2.51 -8.46
C ASP A 226 24.81 2.49 -6.94
N ARG A 227 24.13 3.45 -6.31
CA ARG A 227 24.06 3.53 -4.84
C ARG A 227 23.27 2.38 -4.21
N ASN A 228 22.34 1.81 -4.97
CA ASN A 228 21.55 0.64 -4.59
C ASN A 228 22.18 -0.70 -5.01
N GLY A 229 23.38 -0.69 -5.59
CA GLY A 229 24.08 -1.91 -5.97
C GLY A 229 23.42 -2.65 -7.13
N LEU A 230 22.64 -1.96 -7.96
CA LEU A 230 21.94 -2.48 -9.13
C LEU A 230 22.68 -2.20 -10.45
N ALA A 231 23.86 -1.58 -10.36
CA ALA A 231 24.69 -1.19 -11.52
C ALA A 231 26.03 -1.94 -11.63
N ASP A 232 26.31 -2.88 -10.73
CA ASP A 232 27.46 -3.79 -10.75
C ASP A 232 27.17 -5.00 -9.84
N GLY A 233 27.43 -6.22 -10.30
CA GLY A 233 27.17 -7.39 -9.48
C GLY A 233 27.49 -8.73 -10.15
N LYS A 234 26.97 -9.79 -9.57
CA LYS A 234 27.11 -11.18 -10.02
C LYS A 234 25.79 -11.90 -9.95
N LEU A 235 25.60 -12.84 -10.88
CA LEU A 235 24.42 -13.69 -10.96
C LEU A 235 24.81 -15.13 -10.64
N TYR A 236 24.02 -15.78 -9.81
CA TYR A 236 24.22 -17.15 -9.34
C TYR A 236 22.96 -17.97 -9.57
N VAL A 237 23.13 -19.28 -9.66
CA VAL A 237 22.03 -20.25 -9.67
C VAL A 237 22.24 -21.30 -8.61
N TRP A 238 21.15 -21.75 -7.98
CA TRP A 238 21.23 -22.76 -6.93
C TRP A 238 21.46 -24.16 -7.50
N VAL A 239 22.43 -24.87 -6.92
CA VAL A 239 22.76 -26.26 -7.21
C VAL A 239 22.61 -27.06 -5.91
N ALA A 240 21.82 -28.13 -5.94
CA ALA A 240 21.63 -29.06 -4.82
C ALA A 240 22.89 -29.94 -4.62
N ASP A 241 24.02 -29.31 -4.30
CA ASP A 241 25.32 -29.95 -4.09
C ASP A 241 25.84 -29.57 -2.70
N ASP A 242 25.72 -30.48 -1.74
CA ASP A 242 26.21 -30.29 -0.37
C ASP A 242 27.74 -30.17 -0.36
N ALA A 243 28.23 -28.94 -0.18
CA ALA A 243 29.66 -28.65 -0.13
C ALA A 243 30.39 -29.40 1.00
N ALA A 244 29.69 -29.89 2.02
CA ALA A 244 30.25 -30.68 3.10
C ALA A 244 30.39 -32.18 2.78
N ASP A 245 29.71 -32.70 1.75
CA ASP A 245 29.77 -34.12 1.34
C ASP A 245 30.10 -34.30 -0.15
N ALA A 246 31.36 -34.62 -0.44
CA ALA A 246 31.83 -34.87 -1.81
C ALA A 246 31.23 -36.13 -2.50
N ALA A 247 30.42 -36.93 -1.79
CA ALA A 247 29.69 -38.05 -2.35
C ALA A 247 28.18 -37.78 -2.53
N ASP A 248 27.75 -36.53 -2.28
CA ASP A 248 26.36 -36.11 -2.40
C ASP A 248 25.83 -36.31 -3.82
N ALA A 249 24.56 -36.73 -3.90
CA ALA A 249 23.88 -36.92 -5.17
C ALA A 249 23.18 -35.62 -5.53
N ILE A 250 23.67 -34.94 -6.56
CA ILE A 250 23.08 -33.66 -6.97
C ILE A 250 21.67 -33.89 -7.49
N GLU A 251 20.66 -33.42 -6.74
CA GLU A 251 19.28 -33.42 -7.18
C GLU A 251 19.10 -32.47 -8.37
N ALA A 252 18.37 -32.92 -9.40
CA ALA A 252 18.20 -32.12 -10.61
C ALA A 252 16.88 -31.34 -10.63
N ASP A 253 15.83 -31.90 -10.03
CA ASP A 253 14.45 -31.41 -10.15
C ASP A 253 13.51 -32.12 -9.14
N PRO A 254 12.20 -31.79 -9.10
CA PRO A 254 11.25 -32.35 -8.14
C PRO A 254 11.09 -33.87 -8.15
N ARG A 255 11.60 -34.61 -9.14
CA ARG A 255 11.63 -36.09 -9.07
C ARG A 255 12.56 -36.60 -8.00
N ASP A 256 13.60 -35.85 -7.69
CA ASP A 256 14.64 -36.20 -6.71
C ASP A 256 14.39 -35.53 -5.35
N PHE A 257 13.70 -34.38 -5.32
CA PHE A 257 13.37 -33.62 -4.11
C PHE A 257 11.87 -33.24 -4.07
N ASN A 258 11.07 -33.96 -3.28
CA ASN A 258 9.63 -33.76 -3.10
C ASN A 258 9.18 -34.18 -1.70
N GLY A 259 7.94 -33.85 -1.33
CA GLY A 259 7.26 -34.26 -0.10
C GLY A 259 7.46 -33.27 1.06
N SER A 260 6.36 -32.94 1.75
CA SER A 260 6.38 -31.99 2.87
C SER A 260 7.33 -32.41 3.99
N GLY A 261 8.11 -31.46 4.49
CA GLY A 261 9.09 -31.62 5.56
C GLY A 261 10.45 -32.17 5.12
N ASN A 262 10.63 -32.53 3.84
CA ASN A 262 11.95 -32.86 3.31
C ASN A 262 12.80 -31.61 3.13
N ASN A 263 14.12 -31.78 3.16
CA ASN A 263 15.08 -30.71 2.92
C ASN A 263 16.30 -31.24 2.17
N THR A 264 17.00 -30.34 1.49
CA THR A 264 18.28 -30.61 0.84
C THR A 264 19.22 -29.40 0.99
N ASN A 265 20.52 -29.67 0.97
CA ASN A 265 21.57 -28.64 1.03
C ASN A 265 22.06 -28.32 -0.38
N GLY A 266 22.50 -27.09 -0.59
CA GLY A 266 23.10 -26.69 -1.84
C GLY A 266 23.93 -25.42 -1.74
N LYS A 267 24.31 -24.91 -2.91
CA LYS A 267 25.07 -23.68 -3.04
C LYS A 267 24.68 -22.90 -4.27
N PHE A 268 24.86 -21.59 -4.19
CA PHE A 268 24.73 -20.68 -5.32
C PHE A 268 26.04 -20.63 -6.10
N VAL A 269 25.98 -21.02 -7.38
CA VAL A 269 27.14 -21.07 -8.28
C VAL A 269 27.06 -19.93 -9.27
N GLU A 270 28.14 -19.13 -9.34
CA GLU A 270 28.23 -17.97 -10.25
C GLU A 270 28.14 -18.41 -11.72
N ILE A 271 27.35 -17.67 -12.50
CA ILE A 271 27.27 -17.81 -13.95
C ILE A 271 27.80 -16.57 -14.66
N ASP A 272 28.47 -16.78 -15.79
CA ASP A 272 29.14 -15.74 -16.57
C ASP A 272 28.15 -14.95 -17.44
N HIS A 273 27.20 -14.29 -16.79
CA HIS A 273 26.06 -13.61 -17.40
C HIS A 273 26.42 -12.25 -18.04
N TYR A 274 27.54 -11.63 -17.67
CA TYR A 274 27.99 -10.36 -18.23
C TYR A 274 29.40 -10.44 -18.84
N ARG A 275 29.48 -10.30 -20.17
CA ARG A 275 30.69 -10.41 -20.98
C ARG A 275 30.76 -9.30 -22.04
N PRO A 276 31.28 -8.11 -21.69
CA PRO A 276 31.39 -6.99 -22.63
C PRO A 276 32.34 -7.28 -23.81
N ASP A 277 33.29 -8.21 -23.68
CA ASP A 277 34.13 -8.67 -24.78
C ASP A 277 33.37 -9.55 -25.81
N LEU A 278 32.17 -10.02 -25.47
CA LEU A 278 31.29 -10.82 -26.32
C LEU A 278 30.03 -10.06 -26.77
N ALA A 279 29.89 -8.77 -26.44
CA ALA A 279 28.71 -7.96 -26.76
C ALA A 279 28.26 -8.09 -28.24
N GLY A 280 26.96 -8.36 -28.43
CA GLY A 280 26.31 -8.58 -29.72
C GLY A 280 26.66 -9.92 -30.39
N THR A 281 27.29 -10.85 -29.67
CA THR A 281 27.72 -12.15 -30.20
C THR A 281 27.54 -13.27 -29.18
N ASN A 282 27.52 -14.53 -29.65
CA ASN A 282 27.53 -15.73 -28.79
C ASN A 282 26.42 -15.80 -27.71
N GLY A 283 25.25 -15.21 -27.99
CA GLY A 283 24.13 -15.16 -27.05
C GLY A 283 24.28 -14.09 -25.96
N TYR A 284 25.12 -13.08 -26.20
CA TYR A 284 25.18 -11.87 -25.39
C TYR A 284 24.62 -10.68 -26.19
N ASP A 285 23.81 -9.85 -25.53
CA ASP A 285 23.18 -8.65 -26.09
C ASP A 285 24.19 -7.55 -26.41
N ALA A 286 23.71 -6.41 -26.91
CA ALA A 286 24.56 -5.30 -27.34
C ALA A 286 25.36 -4.66 -26.20
N GLN A 287 24.94 -4.83 -24.95
CA GLN A 287 25.64 -4.32 -23.75
C GLN A 287 26.57 -5.38 -23.15
N GLY A 288 26.42 -6.64 -23.55
CA GLY A 288 27.23 -7.76 -23.09
C GLY A 288 26.54 -8.63 -22.05
N PHE A 289 25.23 -8.49 -21.80
CA PHE A 289 24.49 -9.41 -20.93
C PHE A 289 24.03 -10.63 -21.70
N ALA A 290 24.01 -11.80 -21.06
CA ALA A 290 23.49 -13.02 -21.66
C ALA A 290 22.01 -12.84 -22.00
N ASP A 291 21.61 -13.28 -23.20
CA ASP A 291 20.19 -13.50 -23.49
C ASP A 291 19.66 -14.70 -22.69
N GLN A 292 18.33 -14.86 -22.66
CA GLN A 292 17.67 -15.90 -21.86
C GLN A 292 18.23 -17.30 -22.16
N ALA A 293 18.34 -17.65 -23.45
CA ALA A 293 18.84 -18.95 -23.88
C ALA A 293 20.30 -19.19 -23.46
N LYS A 294 21.13 -18.13 -23.49
CA LYS A 294 22.52 -18.22 -23.02
C LYS A 294 22.61 -18.35 -21.51
N GLN A 295 21.78 -17.64 -20.76
CA GLN A 295 21.71 -17.74 -19.29
C GLN A 295 21.31 -19.17 -18.87
N ASP A 296 20.27 -19.74 -19.48
CA ASP A 296 19.85 -21.12 -19.22
C ASP A 296 20.95 -22.14 -19.55
N ALA A 297 21.68 -21.93 -20.65
CA ALA A 297 22.81 -22.78 -21.02
C ALA A 297 23.98 -22.70 -20.02
N LEU A 298 24.19 -21.54 -19.39
CA LEU A 298 25.18 -21.38 -18.31
C LEU A 298 24.71 -22.10 -17.04
N ALA A 299 23.45 -21.93 -16.66
CA ALA A 299 22.84 -22.59 -15.50
C ALA A 299 22.88 -24.12 -15.62
N ALA A 300 22.46 -24.66 -16.77
CA ALA A 300 22.55 -26.09 -17.06
C ALA A 300 24.02 -26.60 -17.06
N GLY A 301 24.97 -25.74 -17.46
CA GLY A 301 26.40 -26.06 -17.47
C GLY A 301 27.01 -26.29 -16.09
N VAL A 302 26.42 -25.70 -15.05
CA VAL A 302 26.83 -25.88 -13.64
C VAL A 302 25.93 -26.88 -12.88
N GLY A 303 24.87 -27.38 -13.54
CA GLY A 303 23.96 -28.36 -12.95
C GLY A 303 22.92 -27.74 -12.02
N ALA A 304 22.40 -26.55 -12.33
CA ALA A 304 21.35 -25.92 -11.55
C ALA A 304 20.13 -26.85 -11.36
N PHE A 305 19.56 -26.81 -10.16
CA PHE A 305 18.28 -27.47 -9.88
C PHE A 305 17.17 -26.72 -10.62
N LEU A 306 16.27 -27.45 -11.26
CA LEU A 306 15.16 -26.88 -12.02
C LEU A 306 13.84 -27.08 -11.27
N PHE A 307 13.19 -25.99 -10.92
CA PHE A 307 11.88 -25.95 -10.28
C PHE A 307 10.78 -26.07 -11.34
N SER A 308 9.55 -26.39 -10.93
CA SER A 308 8.43 -26.49 -11.86
C SER A 308 8.18 -25.18 -12.59
N ARG A 309 7.94 -24.13 -11.81
CA ARG A 309 7.69 -22.74 -12.21
C ARG A 309 7.81 -21.85 -10.95
N PRO A 310 9.01 -21.34 -10.62
CA PRO A 310 9.20 -20.40 -9.52
C PRO A 310 8.34 -19.15 -9.68
N GLU A 311 7.41 -18.95 -8.75
CA GLU A 311 6.56 -17.78 -8.64
C GLU A 311 7.13 -16.85 -7.55
N ASP A 312 6.26 -16.30 -6.69
CA ASP A 312 6.63 -15.29 -5.72
C ASP A 312 7.66 -15.72 -4.68
N VAL A 313 8.49 -14.75 -4.33
CA VAL A 313 9.46 -14.84 -3.24
C VAL A 313 9.22 -13.75 -2.18
N ALA A 314 9.39 -14.11 -0.91
CA ALA A 314 9.32 -13.13 0.19
C ALA A 314 10.32 -13.45 1.29
N THR A 315 11.02 -12.42 1.77
CA THR A 315 11.98 -12.53 2.87
C THR A 315 11.26 -12.70 4.21
N ASN A 316 11.83 -13.52 5.10
CA ASN A 316 11.32 -13.66 6.45
C ASN A 316 11.51 -12.35 7.24
N PRO A 317 10.43 -11.75 7.81
CA PRO A 317 10.51 -10.49 8.52
C PRO A 317 11.35 -10.55 9.81
N PHE A 318 11.65 -11.76 10.30
CA PHE A 318 12.44 -11.98 11.51
C PHE A 318 13.88 -12.44 11.25
N ASP A 319 14.20 -12.85 10.03
CA ASP A 319 15.54 -13.30 9.66
C ASP A 319 15.80 -13.03 8.17
N GLY A 320 16.54 -11.96 7.88
CA GLY A 320 16.79 -11.50 6.51
C GLY A 320 17.59 -12.48 5.65
N THR A 321 18.15 -13.56 6.21
CA THR A 321 18.83 -14.61 5.45
C THR A 321 17.89 -15.72 4.97
N GLU A 322 16.62 -15.68 5.39
CA GLU A 322 15.61 -16.66 5.00
C GLU A 322 14.58 -16.04 4.04
N ALA A 323 14.12 -16.82 3.07
CA ALA A 323 13.02 -16.46 2.19
C ALA A 323 12.08 -17.65 1.97
N VAL A 324 10.85 -17.37 1.55
CA VAL A 324 9.91 -18.34 1.00
C VAL A 324 9.86 -18.20 -0.51
N LEU A 325 9.63 -19.31 -1.21
CA LEU A 325 9.36 -19.38 -2.64
C LEU A 325 8.09 -20.20 -2.88
N ALA A 326 7.14 -19.63 -3.61
CA ALA A 326 6.09 -20.40 -4.28
C ALA A 326 6.65 -20.99 -5.58
N SER A 327 6.39 -22.26 -5.85
CA SER A 327 6.63 -22.85 -7.16
C SER A 327 5.33 -23.47 -7.64
N THR A 328 4.71 -22.86 -8.65
CA THR A 328 3.43 -23.35 -9.15
C THR A 328 3.60 -24.69 -9.87
N GLY A 329 2.58 -25.53 -9.74
CA GLY A 329 2.59 -26.89 -10.25
C GLY A 329 2.36 -26.94 -11.76
N ARG A 330 2.91 -27.95 -12.44
CA ARG A 330 2.71 -28.10 -13.88
C ARG A 330 2.66 -29.55 -14.35
N THR A 331 1.84 -29.80 -15.37
CA THR A 331 1.82 -31.09 -16.09
C THR A 331 2.76 -31.08 -17.30
N GLY A 332 3.29 -32.25 -17.65
CA GLY A 332 4.10 -32.47 -18.85
C GLY A 332 5.61 -32.23 -18.69
N ILE A 333 6.07 -31.90 -17.49
CA ILE A 333 7.49 -31.84 -17.10
C ILE A 333 7.73 -32.74 -15.88
N PHE A 334 8.99 -33.15 -15.67
CA PHE A 334 9.42 -33.93 -14.51
C PHE A 334 8.57 -35.17 -14.18
N ASP A 335 8.03 -35.85 -15.20
CA ASP A 335 7.14 -37.01 -15.05
C ASP A 335 5.92 -36.74 -14.15
N ASP A 336 5.43 -35.48 -14.17
CA ASP A 336 4.31 -34.97 -13.37
C ASP A 336 4.57 -35.04 -11.85
N ALA A 337 5.84 -35.09 -11.42
CA ALA A 337 6.23 -35.18 -10.01
C ALA A 337 5.75 -33.99 -9.18
N ASP A 338 5.66 -32.80 -9.78
CA ASP A 338 5.15 -31.60 -9.16
C ASP A 338 4.01 -30.96 -9.99
N THR A 339 2.86 -31.64 -9.96
CA THR A 339 1.65 -31.21 -10.67
C THR A 339 0.89 -30.12 -9.92
N TRP A 340 0.88 -30.16 -8.60
CA TRP A 340 0.05 -29.28 -7.76
C TRP A 340 0.81 -28.10 -7.17
N GLY A 341 2.14 -28.08 -7.30
CA GLY A 341 3.01 -27.01 -6.81
C GLY A 341 3.51 -27.24 -5.40
N THR A 342 4.54 -26.48 -5.04
CA THR A 342 5.31 -26.66 -3.81
C THR A 342 5.71 -25.31 -3.23
N THR A 343 5.63 -25.16 -1.91
CA THR A 343 6.12 -23.99 -1.17
C THR A 343 7.42 -24.34 -0.46
N TYR A 344 8.49 -23.62 -0.76
CA TYR A 344 9.83 -23.84 -0.22
C TYR A 344 10.20 -22.73 0.76
N LYS A 345 10.87 -23.10 1.86
CA LYS A 345 11.69 -22.18 2.66
C LYS A 345 13.14 -22.32 2.26
N ILE A 346 13.83 -21.21 2.09
CA ILE A 346 15.21 -21.09 1.67
C ILE A 346 15.97 -20.38 2.78
N ASP A 347 17.04 -21.00 3.29
CA ASP A 347 17.92 -20.44 4.32
C ASP A 347 19.33 -20.26 3.71
N VAL A 348 19.78 -19.02 3.55
CA VAL A 348 21.01 -18.66 2.81
C VAL A 348 22.12 -18.24 3.77
N ASP A 349 23.34 -18.75 3.54
CA ASP A 349 24.55 -18.30 4.23
C ASP A 349 25.51 -17.65 3.21
N PHE A 350 25.71 -16.33 3.33
CA PHE A 350 26.65 -15.52 2.53
C PHE A 350 28.10 -15.70 3.02
N GLY A 351 28.54 -16.95 3.15
CA GLY A 351 29.86 -17.30 3.63
C GLY A 351 31.00 -16.62 2.84
N ALA A 352 32.16 -16.47 3.48
CA ALA A 352 33.28 -15.71 2.92
C ALA A 352 33.90 -16.28 1.62
N THR A 353 33.61 -17.53 1.27
CA THR A 353 34.17 -18.23 0.09
C THR A 353 33.12 -18.78 -0.86
N GLU A 354 31.95 -19.14 -0.34
CA GLU A 354 30.84 -19.74 -1.07
C GLU A 354 29.55 -19.27 -0.42
N ILE A 355 28.50 -19.13 -1.24
CA ILE A 355 27.15 -18.85 -0.77
C ILE A 355 26.40 -20.18 -0.76
N THR A 356 26.03 -20.66 0.42
CA THR A 356 25.29 -21.93 0.58
C THR A 356 23.84 -21.66 0.89
N ALA A 357 22.95 -22.61 0.59
CA ALA A 357 21.57 -22.53 1.04
C ALA A 357 20.97 -23.91 1.33
N ASN A 358 20.15 -23.98 2.38
CA ASN A 358 19.28 -25.13 2.66
C ASN A 358 17.87 -24.82 2.16
N LEU A 359 17.28 -25.76 1.42
CA LEU A 359 15.88 -25.68 0.99
C LEU A 359 15.05 -26.70 1.76
N ASN A 360 13.93 -26.25 2.32
CA ASN A 360 12.94 -27.06 3.03
C ASN A 360 11.59 -26.97 2.34
N ILE A 361 10.93 -28.10 2.12
CA ILE A 361 9.56 -28.12 1.59
C ILE A 361 8.59 -27.90 2.74
N LEU A 362 8.01 -26.71 2.83
CA LEU A 362 7.00 -26.39 3.85
C LEU A 362 5.67 -27.08 3.54
N TYR A 363 5.31 -27.13 2.26
CA TYR A 363 4.07 -27.74 1.77
C TYR A 363 4.25 -28.24 0.34
N ASP A 364 3.95 -29.52 0.10
CA ASP A 364 3.90 -30.12 -1.23
C ASP A 364 2.44 -30.43 -1.60
N GLY A 365 1.92 -29.81 -2.66
CA GLY A 365 0.56 -30.06 -3.16
C GLY A 365 0.34 -31.49 -3.65
N ASN A 366 1.40 -32.23 -3.97
CA ASN A 366 1.35 -33.59 -4.50
C ASN A 366 1.20 -34.65 -3.40
N ASP A 367 1.41 -34.28 -2.14
CA ASP A 367 1.23 -35.18 -1.00
C ASP A 367 -0.18 -35.76 -0.92
N ASP A 368 -0.28 -36.98 -0.41
CA ASP A 368 -1.55 -37.69 -0.29
C ASP A 368 -2.50 -36.98 0.69
N GLY A 369 -3.54 -36.35 0.15
CA GLY A 369 -4.56 -35.63 0.91
C GLY A 369 -4.58 -34.13 0.63
N ASN A 370 -3.51 -33.59 0.04
CA ASN A 370 -3.39 -32.21 -0.40
C ASN A 370 -4.13 -32.04 -1.73
N LYS A 371 -3.44 -32.14 -2.87
CA LYS A 371 -4.02 -32.16 -4.24
C LYS A 371 -5.17 -31.15 -4.38
N ASP A 372 -6.26 -31.55 -5.02
CA ASP A 372 -7.39 -30.64 -5.27
C ASP A 372 -8.11 -30.10 -4.01
N PHE A 373 -7.85 -30.68 -2.83
CA PHE A 373 -8.46 -30.24 -1.57
C PHE A 373 -7.57 -29.30 -0.74
N GLY A 374 -6.28 -29.23 -1.07
CA GLY A 374 -5.30 -28.41 -0.39
C GLY A 374 -4.97 -27.11 -1.14
N LEU A 375 -3.84 -26.50 -0.82
CA LEU A 375 -3.20 -25.45 -1.61
C LEU A 375 -2.72 -26.04 -2.94
N ARG A 376 -3.07 -25.37 -4.05
CA ARG A 376 -2.85 -25.80 -5.44
C ARG A 376 -2.30 -24.62 -6.22
N SER A 377 -1.29 -24.87 -7.04
CA SER A 377 -0.69 -23.86 -7.89
C SER A 377 -0.37 -22.57 -7.08
N PRO A 378 0.46 -22.70 -6.02
CA PRO A 378 0.86 -21.55 -5.22
C PRO A 378 1.54 -20.53 -6.12
N ASP A 379 1.12 -19.30 -5.96
CA ASP A 379 1.48 -18.16 -6.79
C ASP A 379 1.90 -17.01 -5.85
N ASN A 380 1.20 -15.87 -5.86
CA ASN A 380 1.56 -14.73 -5.02
C ASN A 380 1.62 -15.08 -3.53
N LEU A 381 2.59 -14.50 -2.83
CA LEU A 381 2.72 -14.72 -1.39
C LEU A 381 3.29 -13.54 -0.62
N ASP A 382 3.04 -13.57 0.68
CA ASP A 382 3.65 -12.68 1.66
C ASP A 382 4.07 -13.45 2.90
N TRP A 383 5.30 -13.20 3.37
CA TRP A 383 5.73 -13.66 4.68
C TRP A 383 5.45 -12.57 5.71
N ALA A 384 4.18 -12.51 6.10
CA ALA A 384 3.61 -11.48 6.95
C ALA A 384 4.34 -11.27 8.29
N ASP A 385 4.22 -10.08 8.84
CA ASP A 385 4.87 -9.63 10.08
C ASP A 385 4.45 -10.42 11.33
N ASN A 386 3.39 -11.23 11.24
CA ASN A 386 3.01 -12.19 12.28
C ASN A 386 3.80 -13.51 12.23
N GLY A 387 4.71 -13.66 11.26
CA GLY A 387 5.57 -14.83 11.04
C GLY A 387 4.96 -15.94 10.21
N LYS A 388 3.72 -15.79 9.73
CA LYS A 388 3.06 -16.76 8.86
C LYS A 388 3.25 -16.38 7.40
N ILE A 389 3.12 -17.38 6.54
CA ILE A 389 3.14 -17.21 5.10
C ILE A 389 1.69 -17.25 4.62
N TYR A 390 1.28 -16.24 3.86
CA TYR A 390 0.00 -16.20 3.17
C TYR A 390 0.25 -16.40 1.68
N VAL A 391 -0.49 -17.32 1.06
CA VAL A 391 -0.24 -17.74 -0.33
C VAL A 391 -1.54 -17.74 -1.11
N GLN A 392 -1.52 -17.18 -2.30
CA GLN A 392 -2.63 -17.13 -3.25
C GLN A 392 -2.46 -18.24 -4.30
N GLU A 393 -3.57 -18.64 -4.92
CA GLU A 393 -3.59 -19.65 -5.99
C GLU A 393 -3.91 -18.96 -7.33
N ASP A 394 -3.04 -19.10 -8.33
CA ASP A 394 -3.37 -18.96 -9.77
C ASP A 394 -3.51 -20.36 -10.36
N ARG A 395 -4.55 -20.60 -11.15
CA ARG A 395 -4.70 -21.88 -11.86
C ARG A 395 -3.68 -22.02 -13.01
N ALA A 396 -2.51 -22.58 -12.69
CA ALA A 396 -1.51 -23.05 -13.67
C ALA A 396 -1.79 -24.41 -14.33
N ILE A 397 -2.77 -25.19 -13.82
CA ILE A 397 -3.10 -26.54 -14.30
C ILE A 397 -4.51 -26.65 -14.89
N GLY A 398 -4.75 -27.71 -15.67
CA GLY A 398 -6.03 -27.92 -16.35
C GLY A 398 -7.24 -27.94 -15.40
N ALA A 399 -8.36 -27.41 -15.87
CA ALA A 399 -9.65 -27.41 -15.15
C ALA A 399 -10.21 -28.83 -14.88
N ASP A 400 -9.62 -29.87 -15.48
CA ASP A 400 -9.89 -31.28 -15.16
C ASP A 400 -9.18 -31.77 -13.88
N LEU A 401 -8.26 -30.95 -13.36
CA LEU A 401 -7.60 -31.12 -12.06
C LEU A 401 -8.04 -30.04 -11.08
N PHE A 402 -7.82 -28.75 -11.41
CA PHE A 402 -8.07 -27.64 -10.49
C PHE A 402 -9.56 -27.43 -10.23
N GLY A 403 -9.98 -27.63 -8.98
CA GLY A 403 -11.37 -27.53 -8.53
C GLY A 403 -12.28 -28.63 -9.08
N ALA A 404 -11.76 -29.59 -9.85
CA ALA A 404 -12.57 -30.57 -10.57
C ALA A 404 -13.26 -31.57 -9.62
N THR A 405 -12.62 -31.89 -8.50
CA THR A 405 -13.13 -32.80 -7.46
C THR A 405 -13.65 -32.04 -6.26
N SER A 406 -12.96 -30.99 -5.82
CA SER A 406 -13.31 -30.22 -4.64
C SER A 406 -14.46 -29.23 -4.91
N GLY A 407 -14.56 -28.70 -6.12
CA GLY A 407 -15.47 -27.61 -6.48
C GLY A 407 -15.04 -26.25 -5.92
N GLU A 408 -13.80 -26.15 -5.45
CA GLU A 408 -13.26 -24.97 -4.79
C GLU A 408 -12.53 -24.07 -5.79
N GLU A 409 -12.92 -22.79 -5.82
CA GLU A 409 -12.26 -21.72 -6.57
C GLU A 409 -10.85 -21.41 -6.04
N ALA A 410 -10.09 -20.62 -6.82
CA ALA A 410 -8.82 -20.05 -6.39
C ALA A 410 -8.97 -19.37 -5.02
N SER A 411 -7.98 -19.59 -4.16
CA SER A 411 -8.09 -19.34 -2.73
C SER A 411 -6.83 -18.71 -2.15
N ILE A 412 -7.01 -18.11 -0.97
CA ILE A 412 -5.90 -17.62 -0.15
C ILE A 412 -5.72 -18.61 1.00
N TRP A 413 -4.49 -19.01 1.25
CA TRP A 413 -4.08 -19.94 2.29
C TRP A 413 -3.12 -19.29 3.27
N SER A 414 -3.08 -19.80 4.50
CA SER A 414 -2.07 -19.44 5.50
C SER A 414 -1.32 -20.68 5.96
N ILE A 415 0.00 -20.57 6.14
CA ILE A 415 0.90 -21.61 6.63
C ILE A 415 1.73 -21.01 7.78
N ASP A 416 1.88 -21.74 8.88
CA ASP A 416 2.79 -21.38 9.98
C ASP A 416 4.13 -22.12 9.78
N PRO A 417 5.17 -21.45 9.26
CA PRO A 417 6.47 -22.08 8.99
C PRO A 417 7.23 -22.44 10.27
N SER A 418 6.84 -21.89 11.42
CA SER A 418 7.48 -22.18 12.71
C SER A 418 6.95 -23.45 13.38
N ALA A 419 5.83 -23.98 12.89
CA ALA A 419 5.24 -25.20 13.40
C ALA A 419 6.14 -26.42 13.17
N ALA A 420 5.99 -27.43 14.03
CA ALA A 420 6.75 -28.68 13.88
C ALA A 420 6.37 -29.47 12.61
N ASP A 421 5.19 -29.21 12.06
CA ASP A 421 4.66 -29.74 10.80
C ASP A 421 3.92 -28.59 10.08
N PRO A 422 4.64 -27.75 9.31
CA PRO A 422 4.07 -26.60 8.63
C PRO A 422 2.92 -26.98 7.70
N ALA A 423 3.05 -28.08 6.95
CA ALA A 423 2.02 -28.54 6.03
C ALA A 423 0.67 -28.80 6.72
N ALA A 424 0.68 -29.34 7.95
CA ALA A 424 -0.53 -29.56 8.73
C ALA A 424 -1.23 -28.28 9.21
N THR A 425 -0.57 -27.12 9.10
CA THR A 425 -1.15 -25.82 9.47
C THR A 425 -1.84 -25.11 8.31
N ALA A 426 -1.61 -25.57 7.07
CA ALA A 426 -2.19 -25.00 5.86
C ALA A 426 -3.71 -24.87 5.98
N THR A 427 -4.18 -23.62 6.02
CA THR A 427 -5.59 -23.30 6.22
C THR A 427 -6.07 -22.32 5.17
N ARG A 428 -7.13 -22.66 4.44
CA ARG A 428 -7.78 -21.75 3.49
C ARG A 428 -8.47 -20.61 4.26
N VAL A 429 -8.05 -19.37 4.04
CA VAL A 429 -8.54 -18.19 4.77
C VAL A 429 -9.52 -17.35 3.96
N ALA A 430 -9.44 -17.40 2.63
CA ALA A 430 -10.38 -16.74 1.74
C ALA A 430 -10.47 -17.51 0.42
N GLN A 431 -11.47 -17.17 -0.39
CA GLN A 431 -11.68 -17.77 -1.71
C GLN A 431 -12.40 -16.78 -2.63
N ILE A 432 -12.13 -16.86 -3.92
CA ILE A 432 -12.89 -16.15 -4.95
C ILE A 432 -14.41 -16.42 -4.83
N ASP A 433 -15.19 -15.35 -4.96
CA ASP A 433 -16.65 -15.37 -5.03
C ASP A 433 -17.13 -14.87 -6.40
N ARG A 434 -17.40 -15.82 -7.30
CA ARG A 434 -17.91 -15.57 -8.66
C ARG A 434 -19.30 -14.93 -8.71
N SER A 435 -19.98 -14.78 -7.57
CA SER A 435 -21.22 -14.00 -7.51
C SER A 435 -20.99 -12.49 -7.41
N GLY A 436 -19.75 -12.06 -7.12
CA GLY A 436 -19.28 -10.68 -7.01
C GLY A 436 -19.21 -9.90 -8.33
N VAL A 437 -20.17 -10.07 -9.23
CA VAL A 437 -20.19 -9.38 -10.53
C VAL A 437 -20.66 -7.92 -10.36
N PRO A 438 -19.85 -6.91 -10.70
CA PRO A 438 -20.23 -5.51 -10.60
C PRO A 438 -21.44 -5.13 -11.46
N VAL A 439 -22.19 -4.12 -11.03
CA VAL A 439 -23.38 -3.65 -11.77
C VAL A 439 -22.97 -3.15 -13.16
N GLY A 440 -23.51 -3.78 -14.20
CA GLY A 440 -23.25 -3.39 -15.60
C GLY A 440 -22.14 -4.18 -16.28
N GLN A 441 -21.36 -4.97 -15.53
CA GLN A 441 -20.39 -5.92 -16.07
C GLN A 441 -21.02 -7.32 -16.23
N THR A 442 -20.37 -8.18 -17.02
CA THR A 442 -20.78 -9.57 -17.24
C THR A 442 -19.61 -10.53 -17.06
N ASP A 443 -19.84 -11.63 -16.35
CA ASP A 443 -18.94 -12.79 -16.35
C ASP A 443 -19.23 -13.67 -17.57
N SER A 444 -18.29 -13.71 -18.51
CA SER A 444 -18.40 -14.48 -19.76
C SER A 444 -18.11 -15.97 -19.59
N SER A 445 -17.58 -16.43 -18.46
CA SER A 445 -17.21 -17.82 -18.17
C SER A 445 -17.51 -18.22 -16.71
N PRO A 446 -18.77 -18.12 -16.25
CA PRO A 446 -19.15 -18.23 -14.84
C PRO A 446 -19.06 -19.65 -14.24
N THR A 447 -18.60 -20.63 -15.02
CA THR A 447 -18.41 -22.02 -14.58
C THR A 447 -16.97 -22.49 -14.76
N ASP A 448 -16.06 -21.60 -15.19
CA ASP A 448 -14.64 -21.91 -15.35
C ASP A 448 -13.93 -21.61 -14.03
N ILE A 449 -13.76 -22.64 -13.20
CA ILE A 449 -13.13 -22.53 -11.87
C ILE A 449 -11.64 -22.21 -12.02
N GLY A 450 -11.12 -21.23 -11.28
CA GLY A 450 -9.76 -20.70 -11.42
C GLY A 450 -9.61 -19.82 -12.66
N ASN A 451 -10.72 -19.27 -13.18
CA ASN A 451 -10.66 -18.19 -14.17
C ASN A 451 -10.53 -16.82 -13.51
N TRP A 452 -10.94 -16.70 -12.24
CA TRP A 452 -10.60 -15.54 -11.44
C TRP A 452 -9.68 -16.02 -10.34
N GLU A 453 -8.80 -15.14 -9.92
CA GLU A 453 -7.80 -15.37 -8.89
C GLU A 453 -7.59 -14.11 -8.07
N SER A 454 -6.99 -14.29 -6.90
CA SER A 454 -6.55 -13.18 -6.08
C SER A 454 -5.04 -13.04 -6.24
N SER A 455 -4.55 -11.81 -6.29
CA SER A 455 -3.12 -11.50 -6.38
C SER A 455 -2.76 -10.41 -5.35
N GLY A 456 -1.48 -10.01 -5.33
CA GLY A 456 -0.99 -8.85 -4.60
C GLY A 456 -1.17 -8.90 -3.08
N ILE A 457 -1.19 -10.09 -2.46
CA ILE A 457 -1.34 -10.17 -1.00
C ILE A 457 -0.16 -9.49 -0.30
N LEU A 458 -0.48 -8.59 0.64
CA LEU A 458 0.52 -7.87 1.42
C LEU A 458 -0.01 -7.56 2.83
N ASP A 459 0.74 -7.91 3.87
CA ASP A 459 0.48 -7.43 5.22
C ASP A 459 0.72 -5.91 5.29
N VAL A 460 -0.35 -5.17 5.62
CA VAL A 460 -0.30 -3.70 5.77
C VAL A 460 -0.62 -3.29 7.19
N SER A 461 -0.67 -4.23 8.13
CA SER A 461 -1.18 -4.00 9.48
C SER A 461 -0.47 -2.85 10.17
N GLU A 462 0.87 -2.86 10.21
CA GLU A 462 1.64 -1.83 10.90
C GLU A 462 1.53 -0.45 10.22
N LEU A 463 1.45 -0.41 8.89
CA LEU A 463 1.25 0.84 8.14
C LEU A 463 -0.06 1.55 8.51
N PHE A 464 -1.10 0.78 8.87
CA PHE A 464 -2.39 1.28 9.34
C PHE A 464 -2.50 1.33 10.88
N GLY A 465 -1.40 1.14 11.61
CA GLY A 465 -1.38 1.22 13.08
C GLY A 465 -2.00 0.01 13.80
N ASN A 466 -2.19 -1.10 13.08
CA ASN A 466 -2.78 -2.33 13.56
C ASN A 466 -1.71 -3.37 13.94
N ALA A 467 -2.09 -4.39 14.71
CA ALA A 467 -1.15 -5.44 15.10
C ALA A 467 -0.73 -6.32 13.90
N PRO A 468 0.53 -6.79 13.83
CA PRO A 468 1.04 -7.63 12.74
C PRO A 468 0.09 -8.76 12.30
N GLY A 469 -0.09 -8.90 10.99
CA GLY A 469 -0.92 -9.90 10.33
C GLY A 469 -2.40 -9.87 10.74
N THR A 470 -2.95 -8.68 11.00
CA THR A 470 -4.40 -8.48 11.24
C THR A 470 -5.14 -7.89 10.05
N GLN A 471 -4.43 -7.20 9.16
CA GLN A 471 -4.99 -6.53 8.00
C GLN A 471 -4.06 -6.67 6.80
N PHE A 472 -4.60 -7.21 5.71
CA PHE A 472 -3.90 -7.41 4.45
C PHE A 472 -4.58 -6.60 3.36
N ILE A 473 -3.82 -6.21 2.35
CA ILE A 473 -4.36 -5.83 1.04
C ILE A 473 -4.25 -7.03 0.12
N ILE A 474 -5.28 -7.21 -0.70
CA ILE A 474 -5.34 -8.20 -1.78
C ILE A 474 -6.03 -7.53 -2.97
N ASP A 475 -5.74 -8.02 -4.17
CA ASP A 475 -6.56 -7.71 -5.33
C ASP A 475 -7.16 -8.97 -5.97
N THR A 476 -7.81 -8.79 -7.10
CA THR A 476 -8.47 -9.86 -7.85
C THR A 476 -8.32 -9.61 -9.33
N GLN A 477 -7.81 -10.60 -10.04
CA GLN A 477 -7.84 -10.68 -11.49
C GLN A 477 -9.09 -11.44 -11.92
N ALA A 478 -10.08 -10.71 -12.42
CA ALA A 478 -11.34 -11.31 -12.84
C ALA A 478 -11.36 -11.55 -14.36
N HIS A 479 -10.61 -12.56 -14.84
CA HIS A 479 -10.29 -12.70 -16.26
C HIS A 479 -11.47 -12.87 -17.21
N SER A 480 -12.68 -13.16 -16.73
CA SER A 480 -13.89 -13.25 -17.55
C SER A 480 -14.83 -12.06 -17.43
N LEU A 481 -14.58 -11.09 -16.53
CA LEU A 481 -15.39 -9.88 -16.40
C LEU A 481 -15.13 -8.92 -17.55
N ARG A 482 -16.21 -8.53 -18.23
CA ARG A 482 -16.22 -7.65 -19.40
C ARG A 482 -17.38 -6.65 -19.31
N ASP A 483 -17.44 -5.75 -20.29
CA ASP A 483 -18.50 -4.76 -20.52
C ASP A 483 -18.64 -3.67 -19.44
N GLY A 484 -19.71 -2.85 -19.55
CA GLY A 484 -20.05 -1.83 -18.57
C GLY A 484 -18.97 -0.75 -18.46
N ASP A 485 -18.55 -0.50 -17.22
CA ASP A 485 -17.53 0.51 -16.94
C ASP A 485 -16.11 0.10 -17.37
N ILE A 486 -15.89 -1.16 -17.76
CA ILE A 486 -14.59 -1.60 -18.32
C ILE A 486 -14.35 -1.00 -19.71
N ILE A 487 -15.42 -0.68 -20.45
CA ILE A 487 -15.36 -0.09 -21.81
C ILE A 487 -15.77 1.39 -21.82
N ASN A 488 -15.68 2.08 -20.68
CA ASN A 488 -16.29 3.41 -20.53
C ASN A 488 -15.42 4.60 -20.94
N LYS A 489 -14.14 4.45 -21.31
CA LYS A 489 -13.36 5.56 -21.88
C LYS A 489 -13.83 5.82 -23.30
N PRO A 490 -14.66 6.85 -23.57
CA PRO A 490 -15.39 6.94 -24.83
C PRO A 490 -14.46 7.28 -25.99
N GLY A 491 -14.50 6.49 -27.05
CA GLY A 491 -13.78 6.77 -28.30
C GLY A 491 -12.30 6.39 -28.29
N ILE A 492 -11.87 5.52 -27.38
CA ILE A 492 -10.57 4.88 -27.42
C ILE A 492 -10.70 3.56 -28.19
N ASP A 493 -10.04 3.51 -29.34
CA ASP A 493 -9.92 2.38 -30.27
C ASP A 493 -8.42 2.35 -30.61
N THR A 494 -7.65 1.68 -29.75
CA THR A 494 -6.18 1.72 -29.77
C THR A 494 -5.61 0.94 -30.96
N ASP A 495 -6.30 -0.10 -31.41
CA ASP A 495 -5.89 -0.90 -32.56
C ASP A 495 -6.39 -0.36 -33.92
N GLY A 496 -7.36 0.57 -33.90
CA GLY A 496 -7.87 1.28 -35.06
C GLY A 496 -8.80 0.44 -35.94
N ASP A 497 -9.39 -0.63 -35.39
CA ASP A 497 -10.27 -1.52 -36.14
C ASP A 497 -11.71 -0.97 -36.33
N GLY A 498 -12.05 0.09 -35.60
CA GLY A 498 -13.35 0.76 -35.62
C GLY A 498 -14.33 0.28 -34.55
N THR A 499 -13.90 -0.59 -33.65
CA THR A 499 -14.66 -1.16 -32.53
C THR A 499 -14.03 -0.70 -31.22
N VAL A 500 -14.84 -0.28 -30.25
CA VAL A 500 -14.35 0.01 -28.90
C VAL A 500 -14.56 -1.25 -28.08
N GLU A 501 -13.48 -1.93 -27.72
CA GLU A 501 -13.52 -3.16 -26.94
C GLU A 501 -12.77 -3.01 -25.62
N ALA A 502 -12.85 -4.02 -24.76
CA ALA A 502 -12.17 -3.97 -23.47
C ALA A 502 -10.64 -3.89 -23.63
N SER A 503 -10.08 -4.55 -24.64
CA SER A 503 -8.65 -4.51 -24.98
C SER A 503 -8.13 -3.11 -25.30
N ASP A 504 -8.99 -2.18 -25.76
CA ASP A 504 -8.62 -0.78 -25.99
C ASP A 504 -8.76 0.11 -24.75
N ASN A 505 -9.22 -0.46 -23.63
CA ASN A 505 -9.76 0.28 -22.50
C ASN A 505 -9.16 -0.22 -21.18
N LEU A 506 -9.94 -0.81 -20.27
CA LEU A 506 -9.45 -1.35 -18.99
C LEU A 506 -9.14 -2.86 -19.04
N VAL A 507 -9.26 -3.49 -20.22
CA VAL A 507 -8.96 -4.90 -20.53
C VAL A 507 -9.91 -5.92 -19.88
N GLN A 508 -10.05 -5.92 -18.57
CA GLN A 508 -10.97 -6.80 -17.83
C GLN A 508 -11.30 -6.23 -16.45
N GLY A 509 -12.14 -6.93 -15.69
CA GLY A 509 -12.52 -6.53 -14.34
C GLY A 509 -11.47 -6.93 -13.30
N GLY A 510 -11.72 -6.49 -12.06
CA GLY A 510 -10.91 -6.79 -10.89
C GLY A 510 -11.34 -5.91 -9.73
N GLN A 511 -10.72 -6.11 -8.57
CA GLN A 511 -11.05 -5.39 -7.34
C GLN A 511 -9.84 -5.35 -6.40
N LEU A 512 -9.64 -4.22 -5.73
CA LEU A 512 -8.70 -4.09 -4.61
C LEU A 512 -9.50 -4.12 -3.31
N ALA A 513 -9.05 -4.87 -2.30
CA ALA A 513 -9.77 -5.09 -1.06
C ALA A 513 -8.85 -5.27 0.15
N PHE A 514 -9.36 -4.91 1.33
CA PHE A 514 -8.78 -5.36 2.59
C PHE A 514 -9.27 -6.77 2.92
N LEU A 515 -8.35 -7.63 3.35
CA LEU A 515 -8.63 -8.90 4.00
C LEU A 515 -8.26 -8.77 5.48
N VAL A 516 -9.24 -8.92 6.37
CA VAL A 516 -9.08 -8.72 7.81
C VAL A 516 -9.22 -10.05 8.54
N THR A 517 -8.32 -10.31 9.49
CA THR A 517 -8.27 -11.60 10.19
C THR A 517 -9.36 -11.74 11.25
N PRO A 518 -9.71 -12.98 11.64
CA PRO A 518 -10.79 -13.21 12.59
C PRO A 518 -10.48 -12.61 13.96
N ASN A 519 -11.42 -11.80 14.47
CA ASN A 519 -11.29 -11.10 15.76
C ASN A 519 -10.14 -10.08 15.81
N ALA A 520 -9.69 -9.58 14.65
CA ALA A 520 -8.89 -8.36 14.62
C ALA A 520 -9.66 -7.23 15.32
N SER A 521 -8.93 -6.41 16.07
CA SER A 521 -9.42 -5.17 16.66
C SER A 521 -8.60 -4.08 15.99
N LEU A 522 -9.15 -3.51 14.94
CA LEU A 522 -8.47 -2.47 14.18
C LEU A 522 -8.65 -1.14 14.92
N ILE A 523 -7.68 -0.24 14.87
CA ILE A 523 -7.84 1.10 15.45
C ILE A 523 -8.91 1.91 14.70
N GLN A 524 -9.28 1.50 13.50
CA GLN A 524 -10.35 2.12 12.72
C GLN A 524 -11.74 1.65 13.18
N ASP A 525 -11.83 0.59 14.00
CA ASP A 525 -13.09 0.09 14.54
C ASP A 525 -13.63 1.04 15.62
N SER A 526 -14.88 1.46 15.47
CA SER A 526 -15.49 2.36 16.47
C SER A 526 -15.69 1.66 17.81
N GLN A 527 -15.10 2.19 18.88
CA GLN A 527 -15.31 1.70 20.24
C GLN A 527 -16.27 2.61 21.02
N LEU A 528 -17.02 2.01 21.95
CA LEU A 528 -17.80 2.76 22.94
C LEU A 528 -17.01 2.83 24.24
N VAL A 529 -16.57 4.04 24.59
CA VAL A 529 -15.85 4.35 25.82
C VAL A 529 -16.82 5.05 26.78
N SER A 530 -16.88 4.58 28.04
CA SER A 530 -17.80 5.11 29.03
C SER A 530 -17.11 5.41 30.36
N GLY A 531 -17.32 6.62 30.85
CA GLY A 531 -16.96 7.06 32.20
C GLY A 531 -17.95 6.60 33.26
N SER A 532 -17.91 7.28 34.39
CA SER A 532 -18.68 7.00 35.59
C SER A 532 -19.77 8.06 35.82
N THR A 533 -20.03 8.40 37.08
CA THR A 533 -20.98 9.48 37.45
C THR A 533 -20.32 10.50 38.37
N GLY A 534 -19.00 10.38 38.51
CA GLY A 534 -18.14 11.38 39.13
C GLY A 534 -17.04 11.73 38.13
N ALA A 535 -16.09 12.55 38.57
CA ALA A 535 -14.98 12.99 37.72
C ALA A 535 -14.19 11.82 37.13
N ASP A 536 -14.06 11.81 35.81
CA ASP A 536 -13.27 10.86 35.04
C ASP A 536 -12.11 11.55 34.31
N THR A 537 -11.06 10.80 34.03
CA THR A 537 -9.98 11.21 33.12
C THR A 537 -9.81 10.08 32.13
N LEU A 538 -10.05 10.35 30.85
CA LEU A 538 -9.91 9.40 29.75
C LEU A 538 -8.90 9.92 28.75
N THR A 539 -7.86 9.14 28.47
CA THR A 539 -6.77 9.54 27.57
C THR A 539 -6.62 8.57 26.40
N GLY A 540 -6.60 9.08 25.17
CA GLY A 540 -6.32 8.33 23.94
C GLY A 540 -4.91 7.71 23.98
N GLY A 541 -4.79 6.49 23.48
CA GLY A 541 -3.60 5.64 23.61
C GLY A 541 -3.39 5.01 25.00
N ILE A 542 -4.19 5.37 26.01
CA ILE A 542 -4.13 4.78 27.37
C ILE A 542 -5.40 4.02 27.71
N ASP A 543 -6.54 4.71 27.69
CA ASP A 543 -7.84 4.18 28.10
C ASP A 543 -8.65 3.66 26.89
N PHE A 544 -8.37 4.19 25.71
CA PHE A 544 -8.95 3.86 24.39
C PHE A 544 -7.94 4.21 23.29
N ASP A 545 -8.15 3.83 22.03
CA ASP A 545 -7.14 4.07 20.97
C ASP A 545 -7.13 5.51 20.43
N GLY A 546 -8.26 6.24 20.53
CA GLY A 546 -8.34 7.65 20.16
C GLY A 546 -8.80 7.89 18.72
N VAL A 547 -9.27 6.85 18.03
CA VAL A 547 -9.59 6.89 16.60
C VAL A 547 -11.02 6.39 16.38
N ASN A 548 -11.87 7.21 15.77
CA ASN A 548 -13.25 6.84 15.40
C ASN A 548 -14.12 6.35 16.60
N ASP A 549 -13.82 6.81 17.81
CA ASP A 549 -14.51 6.36 19.03
C ASP A 549 -15.78 7.12 19.35
N ILE A 550 -16.58 6.55 20.25
CA ILE A 550 -17.69 7.20 20.92
C ILE A 550 -17.36 7.27 22.41
N VAL A 551 -17.05 8.46 22.90
CA VAL A 551 -16.68 8.71 24.29
C VAL A 551 -17.85 9.36 25.03
N PHE A 552 -18.25 8.79 26.16
CA PHE A 552 -19.29 9.33 27.04
C PHE A 552 -18.84 9.33 28.51
N THR A 553 -18.59 10.49 29.13
CA THR A 553 -18.14 10.55 30.55
C THR A 553 -19.31 10.71 31.52
N GLY A 554 -20.28 11.56 31.19
CA GLY A 554 -21.59 11.58 31.84
C GLY A 554 -21.78 12.76 32.80
N ALA A 555 -21.50 12.57 34.08
CA ALA A 555 -21.64 13.64 35.07
C ALA A 555 -20.43 13.65 35.98
N GLY A 556 -19.94 14.83 36.36
CA GLY A 556 -18.62 14.95 36.97
C GLY A 556 -17.89 16.07 36.27
N ASN A 557 -16.77 16.52 36.83
CA ASN A 557 -15.87 17.39 36.07
C ASN A 557 -14.88 16.45 35.40
N ASP A 558 -15.04 16.25 34.11
CA ASP A 558 -14.36 15.20 33.37
C ASP A 558 -13.25 15.78 32.49
N GLU A 559 -12.24 14.96 32.19
CA GLU A 559 -11.15 15.30 31.28
C GLU A 559 -11.07 14.22 30.20
N VAL A 560 -11.15 14.63 28.93
CA VAL A 560 -10.94 13.75 27.77
C VAL A 560 -9.80 14.31 26.94
N ASP A 561 -8.71 13.55 26.83
CA ASP A 561 -7.52 13.93 26.07
C ASP A 561 -7.31 12.96 24.89
N VAL A 562 -7.74 13.34 23.69
CA VAL A 562 -7.62 12.52 22.47
C VAL A 562 -6.20 12.54 21.87
N PRO A 563 -5.55 13.71 21.67
CA PRO A 563 -4.30 13.79 20.90
C PRO A 563 -3.09 13.10 21.55
N PHE A 564 -3.16 12.73 22.83
CA PHE A 564 -2.02 12.16 23.57
C PHE A 564 -1.47 10.83 23.00
N GLY A 565 -2.28 10.08 22.24
CA GLY A 565 -2.01 8.66 21.94
C GLY A 565 -1.50 8.31 20.55
N SER A 566 -1.78 9.13 19.53
CA SER A 566 -1.48 8.78 18.13
C SER A 566 -1.59 10.00 17.21
N ASN A 567 -0.76 10.06 16.16
CA ASN A 567 -0.94 11.03 15.06
C ASN A 567 -2.18 10.71 14.21
N LEU A 568 -2.80 9.53 14.40
CA LEU A 568 -4.07 9.16 13.79
C LEU A 568 -5.29 9.57 14.65
N ALA A 569 -5.06 10.13 15.84
CA ALA A 569 -6.13 10.45 16.77
C ALA A 569 -7.10 11.47 16.18
N GLY A 570 -8.38 11.11 16.16
CA GLY A 570 -9.40 11.88 15.47
C GLY A 570 -10.64 11.08 15.12
N ASP A 571 -11.55 11.72 14.39
CA ASP A 571 -12.83 11.16 13.94
C ASP A 571 -13.78 10.70 15.08
N ASN A 572 -13.51 11.12 16.31
CA ASN A 572 -14.24 10.72 17.50
C ASN A 572 -15.59 11.46 17.65
N ARG A 573 -16.46 10.90 18.50
CA ARG A 573 -17.68 11.54 19.01
C ARG A 573 -17.60 11.59 20.53
N ILE A 574 -17.39 12.77 21.08
CA ILE A 574 -17.13 13.00 22.50
C ILE A 574 -18.33 13.72 23.13
N PHE A 575 -18.83 13.16 24.23
CA PHE A 575 -19.94 13.71 25.01
C PHE A 575 -19.59 13.70 26.49
N THR A 576 -19.32 14.86 27.09
CA THR A 576 -18.89 14.90 28.50
C THR A 576 -20.04 15.09 29.48
N GLY A 577 -21.09 15.82 29.07
CA GLY A 577 -22.39 15.76 29.73
C GLY A 577 -22.63 16.87 30.73
N SER A 578 -22.44 16.65 32.03
CA SER A 578 -22.68 17.70 33.04
C SER A 578 -21.54 17.86 34.03
N GLY A 579 -21.00 19.07 34.13
CA GLY A 579 -19.88 19.42 34.98
C GLY A 579 -19.09 20.56 34.38
N ALA A 580 -17.90 20.81 34.90
CA ALA A 580 -16.95 21.68 34.21
C ALA A 580 -15.88 20.77 33.62
N ASP A 581 -16.01 20.49 32.33
CA ASP A 581 -15.24 19.47 31.62
C ASP A 581 -14.08 20.10 30.82
N VAL A 582 -13.03 19.32 30.57
CA VAL A 582 -11.89 19.69 29.73
C VAL A 582 -11.77 18.67 28.61
N ILE A 583 -11.74 19.13 27.36
CA ILE A 583 -11.74 18.26 26.18
C ILE A 583 -10.63 18.71 25.24
N TYR A 584 -9.60 17.88 25.06
CA TYR A 584 -8.62 18.02 23.99
C TYR A 584 -9.07 17.16 22.80
N VAL A 585 -9.33 17.79 21.67
CA VAL A 585 -9.85 17.10 20.46
C VAL A 585 -8.76 16.94 19.40
N GLY A 586 -8.84 15.84 18.67
CA GLY A 586 -8.04 15.60 17.46
C GLY A 586 -8.74 16.05 16.18
N ASP A 587 -8.16 15.68 15.04
CA ASP A 587 -8.69 16.02 13.73
C ASP A 587 -10.07 15.41 13.51
N ARG A 588 -10.98 16.16 12.85
CA ARG A 588 -12.33 15.71 12.48
C ARG A 588 -13.23 15.28 13.65
N ASP A 589 -12.79 15.48 14.90
CA ASP A 589 -13.55 15.16 16.09
C ASP A 589 -14.87 15.96 16.18
N ARG A 590 -15.86 15.34 16.83
CA ARG A 590 -17.12 15.96 17.19
C ARG A 590 -17.31 15.95 18.69
N SER A 591 -17.25 17.12 19.30
CA SER A 591 -17.32 17.26 20.76
C SER A 591 -18.54 18.06 21.23
N PHE A 592 -19.14 17.60 22.32
CA PHE A 592 -20.25 18.23 23.02
C PHE A 592 -19.96 18.29 24.53
N GLY A 593 -19.66 19.48 25.05
CA GLY A 593 -19.41 19.73 26.48
C GLY A 593 -20.66 19.47 27.34
N GLY A 594 -21.78 20.07 26.94
CA GLY A 594 -23.08 19.79 27.51
C GLY A 594 -23.54 20.87 28.47
N SER A 595 -23.36 20.68 29.78
CA SER A 595 -23.82 21.66 30.78
C SER A 595 -22.80 21.92 31.87
N GLY A 596 -22.59 23.19 32.18
CA GLY A 596 -21.55 23.70 33.06
C GLY A 596 -20.53 24.46 32.23
N ASN A 597 -19.39 24.83 32.82
CA ASN A 597 -18.44 25.72 32.13
C ASN A 597 -17.30 24.85 31.61
N ASP A 598 -17.31 24.59 30.32
CA ASP A 598 -16.42 23.62 29.69
C ASP A 598 -15.25 24.31 28.96
N GLU A 599 -14.13 23.61 28.86
CA GLU A 599 -12.95 24.03 28.11
C GLU A 599 -12.70 23.01 26.99
N ILE A 600 -12.73 23.46 25.74
CA ILE A 600 -12.53 22.62 24.56
C ILE A 600 -11.32 23.15 23.78
N ASP A 601 -10.26 22.36 23.75
CA ASP A 601 -9.00 22.68 23.09
C ASP A 601 -8.84 21.89 21.79
N ALA A 602 -8.87 22.62 20.68
CA ALA A 602 -8.67 22.14 19.33
C ALA A 602 -7.48 22.87 18.67
N THR A 603 -6.52 23.34 19.46
CA THR A 603 -5.40 24.20 19.00
C THR A 603 -4.64 23.57 17.82
N ASP A 604 -4.37 22.27 17.90
CA ASP A 604 -3.61 21.52 16.88
C ASP A 604 -4.50 20.73 15.91
N ALA A 605 -5.83 20.86 16.03
CA ALA A 605 -6.79 20.08 15.24
C ALA A 605 -7.33 20.84 14.02
N THR A 606 -7.71 20.08 12.99
CA THR A 606 -8.44 20.57 11.82
C THR A 606 -9.80 19.88 11.62
N ASP A 607 -10.69 20.52 10.85
CA ASP A 607 -11.99 19.96 10.42
C ASP A 607 -12.94 19.49 11.54
N TYR A 608 -12.71 19.93 12.78
CA TYR A 608 -13.48 19.56 13.96
C TYR A 608 -14.88 20.21 14.01
N ARG A 609 -15.77 19.68 14.88
CA ARG A 609 -17.07 20.30 15.20
C ARG A 609 -17.34 20.29 16.70
N LEU A 610 -17.44 21.46 17.31
CA LEU A 610 -17.51 21.62 18.76
C LEU A 610 -18.80 22.33 19.17
N SER A 611 -19.34 21.92 20.31
CA SER A 611 -20.46 22.59 20.99
C SER A 611 -20.17 22.66 22.49
N GLY A 612 -20.21 23.86 23.07
CA GLY A 612 -20.05 24.07 24.51
C GLY A 612 -21.32 23.67 25.25
N GLY A 613 -22.46 24.20 24.80
CA GLY A 613 -23.77 23.81 25.31
C GLY A 613 -24.35 24.87 26.23
N ALA A 614 -24.43 24.62 27.53
CA ALA A 614 -25.00 25.56 28.49
C ALA A 614 -24.02 25.87 29.61
N GLY A 615 -23.59 27.12 29.73
CA GLY A 615 -22.60 27.61 30.69
C GLY A 615 -21.68 28.60 30.01
N ASN A 616 -20.64 29.07 30.70
CA ASN A 616 -19.67 29.98 30.06
C ASN A 616 -18.47 29.15 29.63
N ASP A 617 -18.38 28.87 28.34
CA ASP A 617 -17.43 27.91 27.79
C ASP A 617 -16.21 28.62 27.17
N ILE A 618 -15.10 27.89 27.08
CA ILE A 618 -13.83 28.36 26.51
C ILE A 618 -13.42 27.43 25.38
N PHE A 619 -13.11 28.01 24.22
CA PHE A 619 -12.64 27.29 23.05
C PHE A 619 -11.26 27.80 22.62
N TYR A 620 -10.35 26.88 22.36
CA TYR A 620 -9.13 27.14 21.59
C TYR A 620 -9.25 26.46 20.23
N LEU A 621 -9.15 27.24 19.16
CA LEU A 621 -9.59 26.84 17.83
C LEU A 621 -8.41 26.83 16.86
N GLY A 622 -8.05 25.64 16.36
CA GLY A 622 -7.08 25.41 15.29
C GLY A 622 -7.59 25.86 13.92
N ALA A 623 -7.66 24.94 12.97
CA ALA A 623 -7.96 25.24 11.56
C ALA A 623 -9.29 24.67 11.06
N ASP A 624 -9.93 25.36 10.12
CA ASP A 624 -11.03 24.88 9.27
C ASP A 624 -12.22 24.20 10.01
N GLY A 625 -12.38 24.49 11.30
CA GLY A 625 -13.35 23.85 12.17
C GLY A 625 -14.67 24.62 12.31
N ARG A 626 -15.58 24.06 13.12
CA ARG A 626 -16.84 24.69 13.50
C ARG A 626 -17.00 24.70 15.01
N ALA A 627 -17.33 25.86 15.56
CA ALA A 627 -17.55 26.01 17.00
C ALA A 627 -18.88 26.73 17.28
N LEU A 628 -19.65 26.17 18.21
CA LEU A 628 -20.90 26.73 18.73
C LEU A 628 -20.78 26.87 20.25
N GLY A 629 -20.90 28.10 20.75
CA GLY A 629 -20.88 28.37 22.20
C GLY A 629 -22.12 27.79 22.86
N GLY A 630 -23.27 28.42 22.62
CA GLY A 630 -24.56 27.93 23.08
C GLY A 630 -25.24 28.93 24.00
N ASP A 631 -25.68 28.51 25.18
CA ASP A 631 -26.25 29.39 26.19
C ASP A 631 -25.16 29.81 27.19
N GLY A 632 -24.84 31.10 27.28
CA GLY A 632 -23.88 31.64 28.26
C GLY A 632 -22.91 32.64 27.63
N ASN A 633 -21.91 33.09 28.39
CA ASN A 633 -20.94 34.07 27.90
C ASN A 633 -19.65 33.35 27.48
N ASP A 634 -19.55 33.00 26.21
CA ASP A 634 -18.52 32.09 25.72
C ASP A 634 -17.29 32.84 25.20
N GLN A 635 -16.15 32.15 25.17
CA GLN A 635 -14.88 32.70 24.71
C GLN A 635 -14.26 31.82 23.64
N PHE A 636 -13.95 32.39 22.48
CA PHE A 636 -13.29 31.69 21.37
C PHE A 636 -11.93 32.31 21.11
N TYR A 637 -10.87 31.52 21.21
CA TYR A 637 -9.50 31.89 20.93
C TYR A 637 -9.05 31.20 19.64
N VAL A 638 -8.95 31.94 18.54
CA VAL A 638 -8.50 31.38 17.26
C VAL A 638 -6.98 31.40 17.15
N GLN A 639 -6.42 30.34 16.57
CA GLN A 639 -5.00 30.16 16.35
C GLN A 639 -4.59 30.52 14.90
N GLU A 640 -3.32 30.27 14.54
CA GLU A 640 -2.75 30.71 13.26
C GLU A 640 -3.33 30.01 12.02
N GLY A 641 -3.98 28.86 12.15
CA GLY A 641 -4.64 28.18 11.02
C GLY A 641 -5.83 28.99 10.49
N GLY A 642 -6.76 29.34 11.37
CA GLY A 642 -7.96 30.10 11.02
C GLY A 642 -8.97 29.30 10.19
N GLY A 643 -9.76 29.97 9.34
CA GLY A 643 -10.78 29.30 8.52
C GLY A 643 -12.01 28.79 9.28
N ASN A 644 -12.10 29.07 10.58
CA ASN A 644 -13.16 28.53 11.44
C ASN A 644 -14.51 29.22 11.20
N LEU A 645 -15.60 28.47 11.37
CA LEU A 645 -16.98 28.98 11.41
C LEU A 645 -17.48 29.01 12.85
N ILE A 646 -17.72 30.21 13.39
CA ILE A 646 -17.93 30.43 14.83
C ILE A 646 -19.29 31.08 15.07
N SER A 647 -20.06 30.52 16.01
CA SER A 647 -21.33 31.07 16.50
C SER A 647 -21.25 31.19 18.02
N GLY A 648 -21.46 32.39 18.55
CA GLY A 648 -21.49 32.61 20.00
C GLY A 648 -22.74 31.99 20.64
N GLY A 649 -23.89 32.21 20.02
CA GLY A 649 -25.17 31.79 20.57
C GLY A 649 -25.82 32.88 21.42
N ALA A 650 -26.21 32.53 22.64
CA ALA A 650 -26.96 33.39 23.53
C ALA A 650 -26.14 33.80 24.75
N GLY A 651 -25.68 35.05 24.77
CA GLY A 651 -25.03 35.66 25.93
C GLY A 651 -24.12 36.79 25.47
N ALA A 652 -23.16 37.18 26.29
CA ALA A 652 -22.16 38.18 25.94
C ALA A 652 -20.84 37.52 25.58
N ASP A 653 -20.69 37.21 24.30
CA ASP A 653 -19.64 36.35 23.78
C ASP A 653 -18.38 37.14 23.39
N GLN A 654 -17.23 36.46 23.46
CA GLN A 654 -15.93 37.03 23.13
C GLN A 654 -15.29 36.23 22.00
N PHE A 655 -15.07 36.87 20.86
CA PHE A 655 -14.39 36.26 19.72
C PHE A 655 -12.98 36.85 19.61
N TRP A 656 -11.99 36.17 20.18
CA TRP A 656 -10.57 36.54 20.07
C TRP A 656 -10.04 36.09 18.71
N ILE A 657 -10.25 36.94 17.71
CA ILE A 657 -9.98 36.68 16.28
C ILE A 657 -8.49 36.75 15.91
N VAL A 658 -7.64 37.19 16.83
CA VAL A 658 -6.17 37.18 16.72
C VAL A 658 -5.59 36.99 18.12
N THR A 659 -4.78 35.95 18.32
CA THR A 659 -4.19 35.59 19.62
C THR A 659 -2.67 35.42 19.59
N GLY A 660 -2.00 36.07 18.64
CA GLY A 660 -0.57 35.90 18.41
C GLY A 660 -0.26 36.19 16.96
N ASP A 661 0.09 35.18 16.19
CA ASP A 661 0.23 35.30 14.74
C ASP A 661 -1.12 35.53 14.06
N LEU A 662 -1.09 36.12 12.87
CA LEU A 662 -2.30 36.38 12.08
C LEU A 662 -2.77 35.05 11.46
N PRO A 663 -4.08 34.78 11.44
CA PRO A 663 -4.60 33.55 10.86
C PRO A 663 -4.30 33.48 9.36
N ALA A 664 -3.93 32.30 8.87
CA ALA A 664 -3.67 32.02 7.47
C ALA A 664 -4.95 32.17 6.62
N THR A 665 -6.08 31.74 7.17
CA THR A 665 -7.41 31.90 6.57
C THR A 665 -8.33 32.68 7.51
N ALA A 666 -9.10 33.64 6.97
CA ALA A 666 -10.02 34.44 7.78
C ALA A 666 -11.09 33.57 8.47
N ASN A 667 -11.29 33.78 9.77
CA ASN A 667 -12.38 33.16 10.51
C ASN A 667 -13.72 33.83 10.18
N THR A 668 -14.82 33.08 10.18
CA THR A 668 -16.17 33.62 9.93
C THR A 668 -17.02 33.54 11.19
N ILE A 669 -17.45 34.69 11.71
CA ILE A 669 -18.39 34.78 12.83
C ILE A 669 -19.80 34.97 12.27
N VAL A 670 -20.75 34.15 12.69
CA VAL A 670 -22.06 34.08 12.02
C VAL A 670 -23.19 34.87 12.69
N ASP A 671 -23.04 35.26 13.96
CA ASP A 671 -24.13 35.78 14.78
C ASP A 671 -23.78 36.96 15.70
N PHE A 672 -22.61 37.59 15.51
CA PHE A 672 -22.13 38.72 16.33
C PHE A 672 -23.21 39.79 16.61
N GLU A 673 -23.50 40.03 17.89
CA GLU A 673 -24.46 41.04 18.37
C GLU A 673 -23.75 42.30 18.90
N MET A 674 -23.90 43.40 18.16
CA MET A 674 -23.33 44.68 18.55
C MET A 674 -23.89 45.20 19.88
N GLY A 675 -22.99 45.43 20.84
CA GLY A 675 -23.34 45.97 22.17
C GLY A 675 -23.57 44.90 23.22
N THR A 676 -23.55 43.63 22.82
CA THR A 676 -23.55 42.46 23.69
C THR A 676 -22.17 41.79 23.60
N ASP A 677 -21.72 41.46 22.38
CA ASP A 677 -20.49 40.72 22.13
C ASP A 677 -19.29 41.64 21.89
N VAL A 678 -18.08 41.07 21.97
CA VAL A 678 -16.81 41.74 21.68
C VAL A 678 -15.87 40.93 20.80
N LEU A 679 -15.06 41.64 20.01
CA LEU A 679 -14.00 41.09 19.17
C LEU A 679 -12.65 41.34 19.83
N GLY A 680 -11.99 40.27 20.25
CA GLY A 680 -10.69 40.32 20.92
C GLY A 680 -9.52 40.31 19.94
N ILE A 681 -8.51 41.12 20.22
CA ILE A 681 -7.21 41.10 19.53
C ILE A 681 -6.12 41.15 20.59
N SER A 682 -5.23 40.16 20.58
CA SER A 682 -4.06 40.12 21.46
C SER A 682 -2.78 39.82 20.69
N GLY A 683 -1.64 40.07 21.33
CA GLY A 683 -0.33 39.63 20.82
C GLY A 683 0.30 40.50 19.72
N GLN A 684 -0.33 41.61 19.31
CA GLN A 684 0.16 42.48 18.23
C GLN A 684 1.23 43.51 18.65
N GLY A 685 1.71 43.41 19.89
CA GLY A 685 2.74 44.29 20.44
C GLY A 685 2.21 45.61 21.01
N ALA A 686 3.11 46.34 21.66
CA ALA A 686 2.75 47.54 22.41
C ALA A 686 2.27 48.68 21.49
N GLY A 687 1.06 49.17 21.75
CA GLY A 687 0.48 50.31 21.05
C GLY A 687 -0.44 49.95 19.89
N PHE A 688 -0.68 48.66 19.65
CA PHE A 688 -1.71 48.21 18.71
C PHE A 688 -3.11 48.53 19.27
N ASP A 689 -3.95 49.20 18.49
CA ASP A 689 -5.30 49.57 18.87
C ASP A 689 -6.30 49.58 17.70
N PHE A 690 -7.53 50.04 17.94
CA PHE A 690 -8.60 50.10 16.93
C PHE A 690 -8.22 50.87 15.66
N SER A 691 -7.30 51.83 15.74
CA SER A 691 -6.85 52.62 14.58
C SER A 691 -5.95 51.85 13.61
N ASP A 692 -5.43 50.69 14.03
CA ASP A 692 -4.62 49.80 13.19
C ASP A 692 -5.48 48.84 12.34
N LEU A 693 -6.80 48.82 12.57
CA LEU A 693 -7.73 47.95 11.85
C LEU A 693 -8.25 48.62 10.57
N THR A 694 -8.36 47.83 9.51
CA THR A 694 -9.11 48.22 8.30
C THR A 694 -10.42 47.44 8.23
N LEU A 695 -11.54 48.17 8.26
CA LEU A 695 -12.89 47.62 8.21
C LEU A 695 -13.51 47.89 6.84
N SER A 696 -13.91 46.83 6.11
CA SER A 696 -14.47 46.96 4.77
C SER A 696 -15.47 45.86 4.47
N GLY A 697 -16.70 46.23 4.08
CA GLY A 697 -17.75 45.26 3.81
C GLY A 697 -18.10 44.49 5.07
N ASP A 698 -17.91 43.17 5.05
CA ASP A 698 -18.02 42.24 6.18
C ASP A 698 -16.66 41.89 6.80
N SER A 699 -15.57 42.41 6.26
CA SER A 699 -14.20 42.00 6.60
C SER A 699 -13.55 42.91 7.64
N ILE A 700 -12.72 42.30 8.48
CA ILE A 700 -11.80 42.94 9.42
C ILE A 700 -10.38 42.55 9.01
N MET A 701 -9.52 43.56 8.81
CA MET A 701 -8.17 43.35 8.31
C MET A 701 -7.11 43.99 9.21
N ILE A 702 -5.96 43.33 9.31
CA ILE A 702 -4.71 43.86 9.86
C ILE A 702 -3.69 43.90 8.72
N GLY A 703 -3.23 45.10 8.35
CA GLY A 703 -2.40 45.28 7.17
C GLY A 703 -3.12 44.81 5.89
N ALA A 704 -2.59 43.78 5.25
CA ALA A 704 -3.18 43.18 4.03
C ALA A 704 -3.95 41.88 4.30
N THR A 705 -3.95 41.39 5.54
CA THR A 705 -4.54 40.10 5.92
C THR A 705 -5.95 40.32 6.45
N THR A 706 -6.92 39.61 5.87
CA THR A 706 -8.26 39.50 6.47
C THR A 706 -8.21 38.49 7.60
N VAL A 707 -8.46 38.94 8.83
CA VAL A 707 -8.37 38.09 10.03
C VAL A 707 -9.74 37.52 10.43
N ALA A 708 -10.81 38.24 10.11
CA ALA A 708 -12.17 37.80 10.36
C ALA A 708 -13.18 38.38 9.36
N MET A 709 -14.27 37.66 9.16
CA MET A 709 -15.46 38.08 8.43
C MET A 709 -16.69 37.96 9.34
N LEU A 710 -17.57 38.97 9.33
CA LEU A 710 -18.84 38.96 10.07
C LEU A 710 -20.00 38.73 9.12
N ASN A 711 -20.60 37.54 9.17
CA ASN A 711 -21.70 37.18 8.28
C ASN A 711 -22.92 38.07 8.52
N GLY A 712 -23.52 38.59 7.45
CA GLY A 712 -24.72 39.42 7.53
C GLY A 712 -24.52 40.80 8.17
N MET A 713 -23.28 41.20 8.52
CA MET A 713 -22.97 42.48 9.15
C MET A 713 -22.05 43.33 8.28
N ASN A 714 -22.25 44.65 8.28
CA ASN A 714 -21.31 45.60 7.70
C ASN A 714 -20.36 46.13 8.79
N THR A 715 -19.06 45.82 8.69
CA THR A 715 -18.04 46.14 9.69
C THR A 715 -17.75 47.63 9.83
N THR A 716 -18.12 48.46 8.85
CA THR A 716 -17.90 49.93 8.92
C THR A 716 -18.71 50.62 10.01
N GLY A 717 -19.71 49.94 10.59
CA GLY A 717 -20.48 50.43 11.74
C GLY A 717 -19.85 50.13 13.11
N LEU A 718 -18.79 49.31 13.17
CA LEU A 718 -18.13 48.96 14.43
C LEU A 718 -17.30 50.12 14.97
N THR A 719 -17.14 50.15 16.29
CA THR A 719 -16.35 51.16 17.02
C THR A 719 -15.38 50.47 17.96
N ALA A 720 -14.44 51.22 18.53
CA ALA A 720 -13.52 50.71 19.55
C ALA A 720 -14.22 50.05 20.77
N ALA A 721 -15.50 50.36 21.03
CA ALA A 721 -16.26 49.72 22.10
C ALA A 721 -16.68 48.26 21.78
N ASN A 722 -16.59 47.85 20.52
CA ASN A 722 -16.86 46.49 20.07
C ASN A 722 -15.61 45.59 20.14
N PHE A 723 -14.47 46.14 20.55
CA PHE A 723 -13.19 45.44 20.56
C PHE A 723 -12.56 45.41 21.95
N ALA A 724 -11.85 44.33 22.23
CA ALA A 724 -10.94 44.20 23.36
C ALA A 724 -9.50 44.06 22.83
N PHE A 725 -8.56 44.81 23.40
CA PHE A 725 -7.14 44.78 23.03
C PHE A 725 -6.29 44.40 24.24
N VAL A 726 -5.40 43.42 24.09
CA VAL A 726 -4.51 42.92 25.16
C VAL A 726 -3.05 42.87 24.73
#